data_AF-A0AAW1TJZ1-F1
#
_entry.id   AF-A0AAW1TJZ1-F1
#
_cell.length_a   1.000
_cell.length_b   1.000
_cell.length_c   1.000
_cell.angle_alpha   90.00
_cell.angle_beta   90.00
_cell.angle_gamma   90.00
#
_symmetry.space_group_name_H-M   'P 1'
#
loop_
_entity.id
_entity.type
_entity.pdbx_description
1 polymer ?
#
loop_
_entity_poly.entity_id
_entity_poly.type
_entity_poly.pdbx_seq_one_letter_code
_entity_poly.pdbx_strand_id
1 'polypeptide(L)'
;MWSAPVERTRADGSKYHLVLLDTEGIDAWDQTGQYSTQIFSLAVLLSSLFVYNQMGGIDEAAIDHLSLVTEMTKHIRIKADSADSPEDAELARFTPSFLWLLRDFYLTLEEDGRKLTPREYLEQALKAVEGTGRSVQQKNQIRTSIKSLFPKRDCFSLVRPMEDELQLAHLETVATSSLRPQFQKGMEHLTDLIFTKAQPKELGNQIITGPMLAALTKAYVDAINHGAVPTISTAWQGVAEAECRRAGDAAEEAYHKAFRRETSADEASLDAEHQRCLNVAMQAFSAVAIGDESIRKANENRARDRLMNDFKQFKDQRVAQAALECEKQLNAANTQLMQAASSGLEELLSREAQEWAQYRDSSVAAGSEKWMRYLKYVHGPFHQMLKTAWAGSQQKSKSDTDSLQHQLASASSRAAHAETRASQAEADRDRLRETEAKLRREQEAAGARASQLEEQVRREGAGSQRMQTELDSLRSQKGEADRALAQARQDHQAQARDLQAKAQQQGRGVEQAQQQNADLTRRLQQAEQQSSQLQRQLKAEQDGRAADAVSASSSSQAALRDAQAASRTAQQQLQVEKDSAARQHQAAQQEIAMLRSQVAAGEGTSSELRHAQGEATRLKGELDRLRAQAQEHHDRLQADLDRAQAELTDARSLAQQHYDAGMAANAGSEPMDEGQANGHGPAGSSQDPTARAKKMTIIEITAWLTEHGKEEVAYNLANKKAKKAEYVNAFVSAHS
;
A
#
# COMPACT_ATOMS: atom_id res chain seq x y z
N MET A 1 26.40 -51.59 15.32
CA MET A 1 26.95 -50.22 15.22
C MET A 1 27.53 -49.82 16.58
N TRP A 2 28.72 -49.23 16.61
CA TRP A 2 29.29 -48.68 17.84
C TRP A 2 28.48 -47.47 18.36
N SER A 3 28.25 -47.38 19.67
CA SER A 3 27.26 -46.46 20.26
C SER A 3 27.60 -44.97 20.11
N ALA A 4 28.87 -44.62 19.92
CA ALA A 4 29.33 -43.23 19.79
C ALA A 4 30.17 -43.06 18.51
N PRO A 5 29.80 -42.15 17.59
CA PRO A 5 30.63 -41.83 16.44
C PRO A 5 31.97 -41.23 16.88
N VAL A 6 33.07 -41.63 16.23
CA VAL A 6 34.43 -41.15 16.55
C VAL A 6 34.76 -39.95 15.68
N GLU A 7 35.00 -38.77 16.26
CA GLU A 7 35.42 -37.58 15.50
C GLU A 7 36.80 -37.80 14.86
N ARG A 8 36.93 -37.41 13.60
CA ARG A 8 38.15 -37.46 12.80
C ARG A 8 38.33 -36.16 12.04
N THR A 9 39.58 -35.87 11.68
CA THR A 9 39.95 -34.69 10.91
C THR A 9 40.62 -35.13 9.63
N ARG A 10 40.15 -34.61 8.50
CA ARG A 10 40.73 -34.88 7.19
C ARG A 10 42.00 -34.02 7.00
N ALA A 11 42.79 -34.36 5.99
CA ALA A 11 44.01 -33.62 5.65
C ALA A 11 43.76 -32.12 5.33
N ASP A 12 42.55 -31.74 4.93
CA ASP A 12 42.13 -30.36 4.66
C ASP A 12 41.64 -29.59 5.92
N GLY A 13 41.65 -30.24 7.09
CA GLY A 13 41.17 -29.67 8.35
C GLY A 13 39.66 -29.83 8.61
N SER A 14 38.89 -30.37 7.65
CA SER A 14 37.47 -30.64 7.85
C SER A 14 37.25 -31.78 8.86
N LYS A 15 36.21 -31.65 9.68
CA LYS A 15 35.82 -32.67 10.67
C LYS A 15 34.77 -33.61 10.09
N TYR A 16 34.87 -34.88 10.43
CA TYR A 16 33.86 -35.89 10.10
C TYR A 16 33.77 -36.93 11.23
N HIS A 17 32.74 -37.77 11.18
CA HIS A 17 32.54 -38.83 12.16
C HIS A 17 32.71 -40.20 11.54
N LEU A 18 33.55 -41.03 12.14
CA LEU A 18 33.71 -42.44 11.83
C LEU A 18 32.66 -43.25 12.59
N VAL A 19 31.89 -44.03 11.84
CA VAL A 19 30.88 -44.97 12.36
C VAL A 19 31.35 -46.38 12.08
N LEU A 20 31.51 -47.18 13.14
CA LEU A 20 31.90 -48.59 13.03
C LEU A 20 30.65 -49.46 12.96
N LEU A 21 30.53 -50.21 11.86
CA LEU A 21 29.45 -51.16 11.61
C LEU A 21 30.03 -52.57 11.72
N ASP A 22 29.65 -53.26 12.79
CA ASP A 22 29.90 -54.69 12.94
C ASP A 22 28.66 -55.45 12.46
N THR A 23 28.88 -56.53 11.70
CA THR A 23 27.85 -57.30 11.01
C THR A 23 27.95 -58.77 11.37
N GLU A 24 26.82 -59.45 11.37
CA GLU A 24 26.79 -60.90 11.59
C GLU A 24 27.55 -61.66 10.50
N GLY A 25 28.15 -62.80 10.86
CA GLY A 25 28.95 -63.64 9.95
C GLY A 25 28.09 -64.35 8.88
N ILE A 26 28.67 -64.57 7.70
CA ILE A 26 27.95 -64.98 6.48
C ILE A 26 27.54 -66.47 6.48
N ASP A 27 28.10 -67.30 7.36
CA ASP A 27 27.88 -68.76 7.41
C ASP A 27 27.49 -69.26 8.81
N ALA A 28 26.63 -68.52 9.52
CA ALA A 28 26.08 -69.02 10.78
C ALA A 28 25.18 -70.25 10.52
N TRP A 29 25.28 -71.26 11.39
CA TRP A 29 24.67 -72.59 11.20
C TRP A 29 23.14 -72.57 11.11
N ASP A 30 22.51 -71.50 11.55
CA ASP A 30 21.06 -71.29 11.65
C ASP A 30 20.50 -70.33 10.57
N GLN A 31 21.33 -69.84 9.66
CA GLN A 31 20.91 -68.83 8.67
C GLN A 31 20.57 -69.41 7.30
N THR A 32 19.61 -68.75 6.63
CA THR A 32 19.36 -68.97 5.20
C THR A 32 20.34 -68.13 4.39
N GLY A 33 20.88 -68.66 3.28
CA GLY A 33 21.79 -67.89 2.42
C GLY A 33 21.19 -66.55 1.93
N GLN A 34 19.86 -66.44 1.88
CA GLN A 34 19.17 -65.20 1.56
C GLN A 34 19.35 -64.12 2.66
N TYR A 35 19.29 -64.50 3.94
CA TYR A 35 19.50 -63.59 5.06
C TYR A 35 20.94 -63.05 5.09
N SER A 36 21.93 -63.93 4.96
CA SER A 36 23.34 -63.54 4.88
C SER A 36 23.59 -62.54 3.75
N THR A 37 22.95 -62.76 2.60
CA THR A 37 23.07 -61.86 1.44
C THR A 37 22.41 -60.50 1.69
N GLN A 38 21.29 -60.43 2.42
CA GLN A 38 20.63 -59.18 2.79
C GLN A 38 21.48 -58.33 3.75
N ILE A 39 22.03 -58.95 4.80
CA ILE A 39 22.92 -58.26 5.76
C ILE A 39 24.16 -57.72 5.05
N PHE A 40 24.75 -58.53 4.17
CA PHE A 40 25.90 -58.10 3.37
C PHE A 40 25.54 -56.92 2.47
N SER A 41 24.43 -57.01 1.73
CA SER A 41 23.99 -55.94 0.81
C SER A 41 23.79 -54.62 1.55
N LEU A 42 23.20 -54.68 2.76
CA LEU A 42 23.01 -53.50 3.61
C LEU A 42 24.35 -52.92 4.08
N ALA A 43 25.31 -53.77 4.46
CA ALA A 43 26.64 -53.35 4.88
C ALA A 43 27.41 -52.63 3.75
N VAL A 44 27.30 -53.12 2.51
CA VAL A 44 27.89 -52.47 1.33
C VAL A 44 27.24 -51.11 1.07
N LEU A 45 25.90 -51.05 1.10
CA LEU A 45 25.16 -49.81 0.83
C LEU A 45 25.47 -48.70 1.85
N LEU A 46 25.56 -49.05 3.13
CA LEU A 46 25.73 -48.07 4.22
C LEU A 46 27.19 -47.66 4.44
N SER A 47 28.16 -48.48 4.03
CA SER A 47 29.59 -48.21 4.28
C SER A 47 30.21 -47.31 3.22
N SER A 48 31.26 -46.59 3.60
CA SER A 48 32.20 -45.92 2.68
C SER A 48 33.49 -46.73 2.47
N LEU A 49 33.83 -47.57 3.45
CA LEU A 49 34.88 -48.58 3.41
C LEU A 49 34.27 -49.90 3.90
N PHE A 50 34.32 -50.92 3.05
CA PHE A 50 33.85 -52.26 3.36
C PHE A 50 35.04 -53.18 3.56
N VAL A 51 35.16 -53.77 4.74
CA VAL A 51 36.24 -54.70 5.09
C VAL A 51 35.68 -56.12 5.05
N TYR A 52 36.12 -56.90 4.07
CA TYR A 52 35.74 -58.30 3.94
C TYR A 52 36.78 -59.17 4.64
N ASN A 53 36.40 -59.76 5.77
CA ASN A 53 37.30 -60.54 6.62
C ASN A 53 37.18 -62.04 6.31
N GLN A 54 38.30 -62.67 5.95
CA GLN A 54 38.39 -64.10 5.62
C GLN A 54 39.62 -64.73 6.29
N MET A 55 39.56 -66.01 6.64
CA MET A 55 40.74 -66.77 7.06
C MET A 55 41.46 -67.42 5.88
N GLY A 56 42.80 -67.45 5.92
CA GLY A 56 43.62 -68.10 4.92
C GLY A 56 43.76 -67.30 3.62
N GLY A 57 44.08 -68.01 2.54
CA GLY A 57 44.22 -67.42 1.20
C GLY A 57 42.89 -67.23 0.47
N ILE A 58 42.93 -66.53 -0.67
CA ILE A 58 41.76 -66.35 -1.53
C ILE A 58 41.57 -67.62 -2.36
N ASP A 59 40.45 -68.31 -2.17
CA ASP A 59 40.04 -69.48 -2.94
C ASP A 59 38.80 -69.19 -3.80
N GLU A 60 38.42 -70.16 -4.64
CA GLU A 60 37.25 -70.00 -5.53
C GLU A 60 35.94 -69.91 -4.74
N ALA A 61 35.83 -70.61 -3.60
CA ALA A 61 34.63 -70.54 -2.75
C ALA A 61 34.41 -69.11 -2.24
N ALA A 62 35.46 -68.44 -1.76
CA ALA A 62 35.34 -67.05 -1.31
C ALA A 62 34.98 -66.08 -2.45
N ILE A 63 35.46 -66.33 -3.67
CA ILE A 63 35.09 -65.55 -4.87
C ILE A 63 33.61 -65.79 -5.22
N ASP A 64 33.14 -67.03 -5.17
CA ASP A 64 31.74 -67.38 -5.45
C ASP A 64 30.79 -66.80 -4.38
N HIS A 65 31.18 -66.78 -3.11
CA HIS A 65 30.39 -66.15 -2.03
C HIS A 65 30.26 -64.63 -2.25
N LEU A 66 31.35 -63.96 -2.63
CA LEU A 66 31.31 -62.55 -3.04
C LEU A 66 30.41 -62.33 -4.27
N SER A 67 30.31 -63.31 -5.18
CA SER A 67 29.44 -63.22 -6.37
C SER A 67 27.98 -63.01 -6.02
N LEU A 68 27.44 -63.77 -5.07
CA LEU A 68 26.03 -63.71 -4.69
C LEU A 68 25.63 -62.30 -4.23
N VAL A 69 26.54 -61.64 -3.52
CA VAL A 69 26.40 -60.25 -3.13
C VAL A 69 26.47 -59.33 -4.35
N THR A 70 27.42 -59.55 -5.26
CA THR A 70 27.48 -58.72 -6.47
C THR A 70 26.21 -58.84 -7.29
N GLU A 71 25.51 -59.98 -7.30
CA GLU A 71 24.22 -60.14 -7.97
C GLU A 71 23.10 -59.36 -7.28
N MET A 72 22.96 -59.44 -5.96
CA MET A 72 21.99 -58.60 -5.24
C MET A 72 22.30 -57.11 -5.38
N THR A 73 23.59 -56.74 -5.40
CA THR A 73 24.02 -55.35 -5.58
C THR A 73 23.88 -54.87 -7.02
N LYS A 74 23.88 -55.77 -8.01
CA LYS A 74 23.49 -55.46 -9.40
C LYS A 74 21.99 -55.31 -9.56
N HIS A 75 21.19 -56.06 -8.80
CA HIS A 75 19.73 -55.87 -8.79
C HIS A 75 19.32 -54.56 -8.12
N ILE A 76 20.21 -53.92 -7.35
CA ILE A 76 20.03 -52.55 -6.86
C ILE A 76 20.01 -51.62 -8.07
N ARG A 77 18.79 -51.29 -8.52
CA ARG A 77 18.59 -50.42 -9.66
C ARG A 77 19.09 -49.02 -9.32
N ILE A 78 19.90 -48.46 -10.21
CA ILE A 78 20.14 -47.02 -10.29
C ILE A 78 19.27 -46.56 -11.44
N LYS A 79 18.11 -45.97 -11.14
CA LYS A 79 17.40 -45.21 -12.17
C LYS A 79 18.08 -43.85 -12.28
N ALA A 80 18.92 -43.67 -13.30
CA ALA A 80 19.25 -42.37 -13.85
C ALA A 80 18.52 -42.21 -15.19
N ASP A 81 17.98 -41.02 -15.45
CA ASP A 81 17.18 -40.63 -16.61
C ASP A 81 17.95 -40.61 -17.97
N SER A 82 19.04 -41.37 -18.10
CA SER A 82 19.86 -41.44 -19.31
C SER A 82 20.01 -42.88 -19.79
N ALA A 83 19.23 -43.23 -20.82
CA ALA A 83 19.27 -44.52 -21.50
C ALA A 83 20.59 -44.82 -22.26
N ASP A 84 21.60 -43.95 -22.15
CA ASP A 84 22.83 -43.98 -22.97
C ASP A 84 24.13 -44.29 -22.20
N SER A 85 24.06 -44.58 -20.89
CA SER A 85 25.23 -44.89 -20.05
C SER A 85 25.23 -46.33 -19.53
N PRO A 86 26.35 -47.08 -19.61
CA PRO A 86 26.41 -48.45 -19.14
C PRO A 86 26.15 -48.52 -17.63
N GLU A 87 25.12 -49.27 -17.21
CA GLU A 87 24.63 -49.42 -15.82
C GLU A 87 25.75 -49.69 -14.79
N ASP A 88 26.79 -50.41 -15.21
CA ASP A 88 27.95 -50.79 -14.38
C ASP A 88 28.81 -49.58 -13.94
N ALA A 89 28.91 -48.52 -14.77
CA ALA A 89 29.76 -47.36 -14.46
C ALA A 89 29.11 -46.39 -13.45
N GLU A 90 27.78 -46.36 -13.39
CA GLU A 90 27.05 -45.56 -12.41
C GLU A 90 27.06 -46.22 -11.02
N LEU A 91 26.98 -47.55 -10.97
CA LEU A 91 27.01 -48.33 -9.71
C LEU A 91 28.32 -48.16 -8.94
N ALA A 92 29.44 -48.11 -9.66
CA ALA A 92 30.77 -47.86 -9.13
C ALA A 92 30.91 -46.54 -8.32
N ARG A 93 30.00 -45.57 -8.51
CA ARG A 93 30.01 -44.28 -7.79
C ARG A 93 29.35 -44.35 -6.41
N PHE A 94 28.52 -45.36 -6.18
CA PHE A 94 27.76 -45.53 -4.93
C PHE A 94 28.32 -46.64 -4.03
N THR A 95 29.30 -47.39 -4.53
CA THR A 95 29.93 -48.50 -3.83
C THR A 95 31.08 -48.04 -2.92
N PRO A 96 31.29 -48.73 -1.79
CA PRO A 96 32.38 -48.41 -0.87
C PRO A 96 33.74 -48.77 -1.48
N SER A 97 34.79 -48.21 -0.90
CA SER A 97 36.13 -48.78 -1.07
C SER A 97 36.16 -50.18 -0.44
N PHE A 98 36.80 -51.14 -1.09
CA PHE A 98 36.84 -52.53 -0.65
C PHE A 98 38.21 -52.88 -0.10
N LEU A 99 38.25 -53.52 1.07
CA LEU A 99 39.47 -54.06 1.67
C LEU A 99 39.27 -55.54 1.99
N TRP A 100 39.98 -56.43 1.31
CA TRP A 100 40.00 -57.85 1.67
C TRP A 100 41.04 -58.08 2.76
N LEU A 101 40.58 -58.46 3.95
CA LEU A 101 41.42 -58.78 5.09
C LEU A 101 41.59 -60.29 5.20
N LEU A 102 42.81 -60.77 4.94
CA LEU A 102 43.19 -62.18 5.04
C LEU A 102 43.81 -62.45 6.42
N ARG A 103 43.05 -63.09 7.31
CA ARG A 103 43.45 -63.51 8.64
C ARG A 103 44.22 -64.82 8.56
N ASP A 104 45.11 -65.04 9.53
CA ASP A 104 45.89 -66.28 9.67
C ASP A 104 46.60 -66.69 8.38
N PHE A 105 47.07 -65.68 7.63
CA PHE A 105 47.65 -65.88 6.31
C PHE A 105 49.02 -66.58 6.40
N TYR A 106 49.15 -67.69 5.68
CA TYR A 106 50.31 -68.60 5.76
C TYR A 106 51.05 -68.76 4.43
N LEU A 107 50.55 -68.20 3.32
CA LEU A 107 51.20 -68.32 2.02
C LEU A 107 52.36 -67.32 1.89
N THR A 108 53.42 -67.73 1.20
CA THR A 108 54.51 -66.82 0.82
C THR A 108 54.10 -66.10 -0.46
N LEU A 109 54.00 -64.77 -0.42
CA LEU A 109 53.64 -63.94 -1.56
C LEU A 109 54.85 -63.75 -2.48
N GLU A 110 55.18 -64.79 -3.25
CA GLU A 110 56.29 -64.79 -4.21
C GLU A 110 55.86 -65.42 -5.54
N GLU A 111 56.22 -64.79 -6.65
CA GLU A 111 56.02 -65.30 -8.02
C GLU A 111 57.27 -65.01 -8.83
N ASP A 112 57.82 -66.03 -9.50
CA ASP A 112 59.07 -65.95 -10.28
C ASP A 112 60.25 -65.29 -9.53
N GLY A 113 60.33 -65.51 -8.21
CA GLY A 113 61.37 -64.94 -7.34
C GLY A 113 61.16 -63.46 -6.97
N ARG A 114 60.06 -62.83 -7.42
CA ARG A 114 59.64 -61.49 -7.02
C ARG A 114 58.65 -61.56 -5.86
N LYS A 115 58.88 -60.75 -4.83
CA LYS A 115 57.90 -60.55 -3.75
C LYS A 115 56.68 -59.79 -4.26
N LEU A 116 55.50 -60.37 -4.05
CA LEU A 116 54.21 -59.79 -4.36
C LEU A 116 53.68 -59.05 -3.13
N THR A 117 53.01 -57.92 -3.37
CA THR A 117 52.19 -57.25 -2.38
C THR A 117 50.85 -57.98 -2.22
N PRO A 118 50.18 -57.91 -1.05
CA PRO A 118 48.85 -58.49 -0.88
C PRO A 118 47.83 -57.97 -1.91
N ARG A 119 47.97 -56.71 -2.34
CA ARG A 119 47.17 -56.12 -3.41
C ARG A 119 47.41 -56.78 -4.77
N GLU A 120 48.67 -57.01 -5.15
CA GLU A 120 48.99 -57.74 -6.38
C GLU A 120 48.43 -59.17 -6.33
N TYR A 121 48.50 -59.84 -5.18
CA TYR A 121 47.89 -61.16 -4.97
C TYR A 121 46.36 -61.14 -5.20
N LEU A 122 45.66 -60.12 -4.70
CA LEU A 122 44.22 -59.94 -4.98
C LEU A 122 43.93 -59.75 -6.48
N GLU A 123 44.71 -58.92 -7.18
CA GLU A 123 44.51 -58.70 -8.62
C GLU A 123 44.78 -59.97 -9.44
N GLN A 124 45.70 -60.81 -8.99
CA GLN A 124 45.95 -62.14 -9.57
C GLN A 124 44.79 -63.10 -9.33
N ALA A 125 44.26 -63.18 -8.11
CA ALA A 125 43.09 -64.01 -7.79
C ALA A 125 41.87 -63.62 -8.64
N LEU A 126 41.70 -62.33 -8.91
CA LEU A 126 40.63 -61.79 -9.75
C LEU A 126 40.97 -61.75 -11.26
N LYS A 127 42.12 -62.28 -11.71
CA LYS A 127 42.46 -62.36 -13.13
C LYS A 127 41.56 -63.37 -13.83
N ALA A 128 41.20 -63.09 -15.09
CA ALA A 128 40.41 -64.00 -15.89
C ALA A 128 41.15 -65.34 -16.07
N VAL A 129 40.43 -66.44 -15.88
CA VAL A 129 40.90 -67.80 -16.11
C VAL A 129 40.80 -68.10 -17.60
N GLU A 130 41.86 -68.67 -18.17
CA GLU A 130 41.90 -69.04 -19.59
C GLU A 130 41.01 -70.25 -19.89
N GLY A 131 40.31 -70.22 -21.03
CA GLY A 131 39.44 -71.30 -21.49
C GLY A 131 38.12 -70.79 -22.08
N THR A 132 37.44 -71.65 -22.84
CA THR A 132 36.21 -71.32 -23.59
C THR A 132 34.96 -72.03 -23.08
N GLY A 133 35.07 -72.86 -22.04
CA GLY A 133 33.93 -73.59 -21.47
C GLY A 133 32.96 -72.72 -20.67
N ARG A 134 31.69 -73.14 -20.54
CA ARG A 134 30.65 -72.38 -19.80
C ARG A 134 31.03 -72.08 -18.35
N SER A 135 31.64 -73.05 -17.65
CA SER A 135 32.10 -72.85 -16.26
C SER A 135 33.19 -71.78 -16.17
N VAL A 136 34.10 -71.70 -17.15
CA VAL A 136 35.14 -70.66 -17.22
C VAL A 136 34.51 -69.29 -17.50
N GLN A 137 33.51 -69.23 -18.39
CA GLN A 137 32.77 -67.99 -18.65
C GLN A 137 32.05 -67.47 -17.39
N GLN A 138 31.38 -68.35 -16.63
CA GLN A 138 30.74 -67.98 -15.36
C GLN A 138 31.78 -67.45 -14.36
N LYS A 139 32.87 -68.18 -14.13
CA LYS A 139 33.97 -67.75 -13.24
C LYS A 139 34.56 -66.38 -13.62
N ASN A 140 34.70 -66.12 -14.91
CA ASN A 140 35.19 -64.84 -15.40
C ASN A 140 34.15 -63.72 -15.26
N GLN A 141 32.87 -64.04 -15.40
CA GLN A 141 31.76 -63.10 -15.18
C GLN A 141 31.70 -62.67 -13.71
N ILE A 142 31.89 -63.60 -12.76
CA ILE A 142 31.96 -63.30 -11.32
C ILE A 142 33.12 -62.33 -11.02
N ARG A 143 34.33 -62.66 -11.48
CA ARG A 143 35.52 -61.81 -11.29
C ARG A 143 35.34 -60.43 -11.88
N THR A 144 34.74 -60.34 -13.07
CA THR A 144 34.42 -59.05 -13.72
C THR A 144 33.41 -58.25 -12.90
N SER A 145 32.41 -58.93 -12.34
CA SER A 145 31.38 -58.31 -11.49
C SER A 145 31.96 -57.72 -10.21
N ILE A 146 32.86 -58.45 -9.53
CA ILE A 146 33.57 -57.96 -8.34
C ILE A 146 34.42 -56.74 -8.69
N LYS A 147 35.17 -56.78 -9.80
CA LYS A 147 35.99 -55.64 -10.26
C LYS A 147 35.17 -54.41 -10.61
N SER A 148 33.99 -54.62 -11.22
CA SER A 148 33.05 -53.56 -11.57
C SER A 148 32.44 -52.92 -10.32
N LEU A 149 31.98 -53.74 -9.37
CA LEU A 149 31.36 -53.26 -8.14
C LEU A 149 32.37 -52.52 -7.24
N PHE A 150 33.60 -53.03 -7.14
CA PHE A 150 34.66 -52.46 -6.31
C PHE A 150 35.84 -51.97 -7.17
N PRO A 151 35.72 -50.80 -7.80
CA PRO A 151 36.81 -50.21 -8.59
C PRO A 151 38.00 -49.85 -7.69
N LYS A 152 37.71 -49.36 -6.47
CA LYS A 152 38.70 -49.10 -5.41
C LYS A 152 38.75 -50.31 -4.50
N ARG A 153 39.70 -51.20 -4.74
CA ARG A 153 39.92 -52.42 -3.96
C ARG A 153 41.37 -52.52 -3.49
N ASP A 154 41.55 -53.06 -2.30
CA ASP A 154 42.84 -53.32 -1.70
C ASP A 154 42.80 -54.63 -0.91
N CYS A 155 43.96 -55.13 -0.52
CA CYS A 155 44.10 -56.38 0.23
C CYS A 155 45.15 -56.22 1.33
N PHE A 156 44.91 -56.84 2.47
CA PHE A 156 45.83 -56.85 3.59
C PHE A 156 45.88 -58.24 4.21
N SER A 157 47.07 -58.74 4.53
CA SER A 157 47.26 -60.01 5.20
C SER A 157 47.75 -59.83 6.64
N LEU A 158 47.14 -60.57 7.55
CA LEU A 158 47.54 -60.69 8.95
C LEU A 158 48.01 -62.11 9.21
N VAL A 159 49.15 -62.23 9.87
CA VAL A 159 49.60 -63.52 10.38
C VAL A 159 48.72 -63.97 11.54
N ARG A 160 48.77 -65.26 11.89
CA ARG A 160 48.07 -65.76 13.07
C ARG A 160 48.49 -65.01 14.34
N PRO A 161 47.57 -64.59 15.24
CA PRO A 161 47.89 -63.82 16.44
C PRO A 161 48.85 -64.55 17.39
N MET A 162 48.57 -65.83 17.67
CA MET A 162 49.32 -66.71 18.57
C MET A 162 49.16 -68.18 18.14
N GLU A 163 49.97 -69.09 18.70
CA GLU A 163 49.93 -70.53 18.37
C GLU A 163 49.07 -71.36 19.34
N ASP A 164 48.90 -70.91 20.58
CA ASP A 164 48.12 -71.60 21.60
C ASP A 164 46.61 -71.44 21.35
N GLU A 165 45.94 -72.55 21.04
CA GLU A 165 44.51 -72.59 20.72
C GLU A 165 43.60 -72.18 21.89
N LEU A 166 43.98 -72.51 23.13
CA LEU A 166 43.18 -72.15 24.32
C LEU A 166 43.24 -70.65 24.56
N GLN A 167 44.42 -70.05 24.38
CA GLN A 167 44.56 -68.60 24.49
C GLN A 167 43.96 -67.87 23.29
N LEU A 168 44.01 -68.46 22.09
CA LEU A 168 43.39 -67.90 20.89
C LEU A 168 41.86 -67.82 21.02
N ALA A 169 41.23 -68.80 21.68
CA ALA A 169 39.80 -68.79 21.99
C ALA A 169 39.37 -67.69 22.97
N HIS A 170 40.32 -67.14 23.75
CA HIS A 170 40.10 -66.10 24.76
C HIS A 170 40.97 -64.87 24.50
N LEU A 171 41.22 -64.56 23.23
CA LEU A 171 42.15 -63.51 22.79
C LEU A 171 41.84 -62.13 23.39
N GLU A 172 40.58 -61.86 23.72
CA GLU A 172 40.11 -60.64 24.38
C GLU A 172 40.68 -60.44 25.80
N THR A 173 41.09 -61.52 26.45
CA THR A 173 41.70 -61.49 27.80
C THR A 173 43.21 -61.49 27.78
N VAL A 174 43.81 -61.78 26.62
CA VAL A 174 45.25 -61.91 26.42
C VAL A 174 45.88 -60.52 26.28
N ALA A 175 47.00 -60.29 26.97
CA ALA A 175 47.72 -59.03 26.87
C ALA A 175 48.28 -58.82 25.45
N THR A 176 48.20 -57.59 24.91
CA THR A 176 48.70 -57.30 23.56
C THR A 176 50.18 -57.64 23.38
N SER A 177 50.97 -57.53 24.44
CA SER A 177 52.41 -57.86 24.45
C SER A 177 52.72 -59.35 24.26
N SER A 178 51.79 -60.26 24.56
CA SER A 178 51.97 -61.71 24.34
C SER A 178 51.60 -62.16 22.92
N LEU A 179 50.98 -61.29 22.13
CA LEU A 179 50.71 -61.57 20.71
C LEU A 179 52.02 -61.61 19.91
N ARG A 180 52.04 -62.32 18.78
CA ARG A 180 53.21 -62.36 17.91
C ARG A 180 53.62 -60.95 17.45
N PRO A 181 54.91 -60.57 17.50
CA PRO A 181 55.35 -59.22 17.12
C PRO A 181 54.96 -58.83 15.68
N GLN A 182 54.95 -59.79 14.76
CA GLN A 182 54.52 -59.58 13.37
C GLN A 182 53.01 -59.27 13.31
N PHE A 183 52.20 -59.88 14.17
CA PHE A 183 50.77 -59.59 14.27
C PHE A 183 50.54 -58.20 14.84
N GLN A 184 51.23 -57.83 15.92
CA GLN A 184 51.11 -56.49 16.53
C GLN A 184 51.42 -55.38 15.50
N LYS A 185 52.57 -55.47 14.81
CA LYS A 185 52.92 -54.54 13.72
C LYS A 185 51.91 -54.57 12.57
N GLY A 186 51.42 -55.76 12.22
CA GLY A 186 50.39 -55.92 11.20
C GLY A 186 49.08 -55.22 11.57
N MET A 187 48.66 -55.31 12.83
CA MET A 187 47.46 -54.65 13.36
C MET A 187 47.61 -53.13 13.39
N GLU A 188 48.78 -52.61 13.77
CA GLU A 188 49.09 -51.18 13.70
C GLU A 188 48.96 -50.68 12.25
N HIS A 189 49.64 -51.33 11.31
CA HIS A 189 49.56 -50.98 9.88
C HIS A 189 48.16 -51.11 9.30
N LEU A 190 47.40 -52.14 9.68
CA LEU A 190 46.01 -52.31 9.25
C LEU A 190 45.14 -51.16 9.76
N THR A 191 45.32 -50.78 11.02
CA THR A 191 44.56 -49.70 11.65
C THR A 191 44.84 -48.37 10.95
N ASP A 192 46.11 -48.07 10.66
CA ASP A 192 46.52 -46.89 9.90
C ASP A 192 45.95 -46.91 8.48
N LEU A 193 45.98 -48.07 7.81
CA LEU A 193 45.42 -48.24 6.47
C LEU A 193 43.91 -47.98 6.45
N ILE A 194 43.17 -48.54 7.42
CA ILE A 194 41.73 -48.34 7.55
C ILE A 194 41.43 -46.86 7.77
N PHE A 195 42.12 -46.17 8.69
CA PHE A 195 41.87 -44.75 8.93
C PHE A 195 42.28 -43.85 7.77
N THR A 196 43.32 -44.23 7.02
CA THR A 196 43.73 -43.51 5.81
C THR A 196 42.71 -43.67 4.68
N LYS A 197 42.12 -44.87 4.53
CA LYS A 197 41.14 -45.17 3.48
C LYS A 197 39.70 -44.79 3.84
N ALA A 198 39.35 -44.73 5.12
CA ALA A 198 38.02 -44.37 5.58
C ALA A 198 37.71 -42.90 5.23
N GLN A 199 36.89 -42.71 4.20
CA GLN A 199 36.39 -41.40 3.78
C GLN A 199 34.94 -41.21 4.26
N PRO A 200 34.45 -39.95 4.36
CA PRO A 200 33.03 -39.68 4.54
C PRO A 200 32.19 -40.44 3.50
N LYS A 201 31.03 -40.95 3.90
CA LYS A 201 30.09 -41.57 2.97
C LYS A 201 29.49 -40.48 2.08
N GLU A 202 29.55 -40.71 0.78
CA GLU A 202 29.01 -39.82 -0.23
C GLU A 202 27.97 -40.57 -1.07
N LEU A 203 26.94 -39.85 -1.50
CA LEU A 203 25.95 -40.32 -2.46
C LEU A 203 25.79 -39.23 -3.52
N GLY A 204 26.28 -39.50 -4.73
CA GLY A 204 26.44 -38.47 -5.75
C GLY A 204 27.49 -37.45 -5.33
N ASN A 205 27.08 -36.18 -5.17
CA ASN A 205 27.95 -35.09 -4.71
C ASN A 205 27.65 -34.67 -3.26
N GLN A 206 26.82 -35.43 -2.54
CA GLN A 206 26.36 -35.07 -1.20
C GLN A 206 27.02 -35.94 -0.14
N ILE A 207 27.62 -35.30 0.87
CA ILE A 207 28.12 -35.97 2.07
C ILE A 207 26.93 -36.37 2.94
N ILE A 208 26.90 -37.63 3.36
CA ILE A 208 25.84 -38.20 4.18
C ILE A 208 26.07 -37.85 5.65
N THR A 209 25.13 -37.13 6.24
CA THR A 209 25.12 -36.80 7.68
C THR A 209 24.47 -37.92 8.50
N GLY A 210 24.59 -37.86 9.84
CA GLY A 210 23.96 -38.84 10.73
C GLY A 210 22.45 -39.04 10.51
N PRO A 211 21.63 -37.97 10.51
CA PRO A 211 20.20 -38.09 10.21
C PRO A 211 19.91 -38.71 8.84
N MET A 212 20.68 -38.34 7.81
CA MET A 212 20.54 -38.89 6.46
C MET A 212 20.90 -40.38 6.42
N LEU A 213 21.96 -40.79 7.11
CA LEU A 213 22.38 -42.19 7.21
C LEU A 213 21.30 -43.04 7.89
N ALA A 214 20.70 -42.53 8.97
CA ALA A 214 19.60 -43.19 9.66
C ALA A 214 18.37 -43.34 8.75
N ALA A 215 18.02 -42.29 7.99
CA ALA A 215 16.90 -42.33 7.05
C ALA A 215 17.15 -43.29 5.88
N LEU A 216 18.37 -43.33 5.32
CA LEU A 216 18.78 -44.32 4.32
C LEU A 216 18.72 -45.75 4.86
N THR A 217 19.23 -45.96 6.08
CA THR A 217 19.18 -47.27 6.76
C THR A 217 17.75 -47.76 6.87
N LYS A 218 16.83 -46.89 7.33
CA LYS A 218 15.40 -47.21 7.40
C LYS A 218 14.83 -47.56 6.02
N ALA A 219 15.08 -46.72 5.02
CA ALA A 219 14.56 -46.94 3.66
C ALA A 219 15.06 -48.26 3.04
N TYR A 220 16.32 -48.62 3.24
CA TYR A 220 16.88 -49.88 2.75
C TYR A 220 16.31 -51.09 3.49
N VAL A 221 16.22 -51.03 4.82
CA VAL A 221 15.64 -52.12 5.62
C VAL A 221 14.17 -52.33 5.27
N ASP A 222 13.39 -51.25 5.12
CA ASP A 222 11.99 -51.33 4.70
C ASP A 222 11.88 -51.99 3.32
N ALA A 223 12.70 -51.61 2.34
CA ALA A 223 12.68 -52.24 1.01
C ALA A 223 12.98 -53.74 1.07
N ILE A 224 14.05 -54.13 1.79
CA ILE A 224 14.47 -55.53 1.95
C ILE A 224 13.36 -56.36 2.60
N ASN A 225 12.75 -55.85 3.67
CA ASN A 225 11.72 -56.57 4.43
C ASN A 225 10.43 -56.79 3.63
N HIS A 226 10.13 -55.92 2.66
CA HIS A 226 8.98 -56.10 1.75
C HIS A 226 9.30 -56.99 0.54
N GLY A 227 10.48 -57.64 0.50
CA GLY A 227 10.93 -58.47 -0.62
C GLY A 227 11.24 -57.68 -1.89
N ALA A 228 11.29 -56.34 -1.82
CA ALA A 228 11.69 -55.49 -2.91
C ALA A 228 13.21 -55.35 -2.94
N VAL A 229 13.80 -55.28 -4.13
CA VAL A 229 15.22 -54.97 -4.25
C VAL A 229 15.42 -53.48 -3.92
N PRO A 230 16.28 -53.12 -2.95
CA PRO A 230 16.54 -51.72 -2.61
C PRO A 230 16.98 -50.95 -3.85
N THR A 231 16.37 -49.81 -4.12
CA THR A 231 16.77 -48.93 -5.22
C THR A 231 17.42 -47.70 -4.59
N ILE A 232 18.71 -47.47 -4.89
CA ILE A 232 19.48 -46.36 -4.30
C ILE A 232 18.79 -45.03 -4.60
N SER A 233 18.29 -44.85 -5.83
CA SER A 233 17.66 -43.60 -6.25
C SER A 233 16.36 -43.31 -5.51
N THR A 234 15.48 -44.29 -5.28
CA THR A 234 14.21 -44.05 -4.57
C THR A 234 14.43 -43.79 -3.08
N ALA A 235 15.36 -44.51 -2.45
CA ALA A 235 15.74 -44.27 -1.07
C ALA A 235 16.33 -42.85 -0.92
N TRP A 236 17.22 -42.46 -1.85
CA TRP A 236 17.79 -41.12 -1.87
C TRP A 236 16.75 -40.02 -2.09
N GLN A 237 15.85 -40.19 -3.07
CA GLN A 237 14.77 -39.23 -3.35
C GLN A 237 13.89 -39.02 -2.12
N GLY A 238 13.49 -40.09 -1.42
CA GLY A 238 12.69 -39.98 -0.19
C GLY A 238 13.42 -39.23 0.93
N VAL A 239 14.73 -39.47 1.10
CA VAL A 239 15.56 -38.75 2.07
C VAL A 239 15.72 -37.27 1.68
N ALA A 240 16.00 -36.99 0.40
CA ALA A 240 16.12 -35.63 -0.11
C ALA A 240 14.82 -34.83 0.04
N GLU A 241 13.67 -35.44 -0.24
CA GLU A 241 12.35 -34.82 0.00
C GLU A 241 12.07 -34.58 1.49
N ALA A 242 12.47 -35.49 2.38
CA ALA A 242 12.31 -35.30 3.82
C ALA A 242 13.18 -34.15 4.35
N GLU A 243 14.45 -34.10 3.94
CA GLU A 243 15.37 -33.02 4.33
C GLU A 243 14.98 -31.67 3.70
N CYS A 244 14.50 -31.64 2.45
CA CYS A 244 13.97 -30.41 1.85
C CYS A 244 12.70 -29.91 2.56
N ARG A 245 11.85 -30.82 3.07
CA ARG A 245 10.71 -30.42 3.91
C ARG A 245 11.19 -29.79 5.22
N ARG A 246 12.15 -30.42 5.89
CA ARG A 246 12.79 -29.87 7.10
C ARG A 246 13.47 -28.53 6.84
N ALA A 247 14.06 -28.34 5.67
CA ALA A 247 14.62 -27.06 5.23
C ALA A 247 13.52 -25.99 5.09
N GLY A 248 12.34 -26.36 4.60
CA GLY A 248 11.15 -25.49 4.56
C GLY A 248 10.73 -25.04 5.96
N ASP A 249 10.63 -25.98 6.90
CA ASP A 249 10.26 -25.67 8.29
C ASP A 249 11.29 -24.75 8.97
N ALA A 250 12.59 -24.99 8.74
CA ALA A 250 13.66 -24.11 9.22
C ALA A 250 13.62 -22.71 8.60
N ALA A 251 13.22 -22.61 7.32
CA ALA A 251 13.03 -21.34 6.63
C ALA A 251 11.86 -20.54 7.22
N GLU A 252 10.75 -21.22 7.53
CA GLU A 252 9.59 -20.61 8.20
C GLU A 252 9.95 -20.09 9.60
N GLU A 253 10.65 -20.88 10.40
CA GLU A 253 11.12 -20.44 11.72
C GLU A 253 12.06 -19.23 11.62
N ALA A 254 13.02 -19.27 10.69
CA ALA A 254 13.95 -18.17 10.46
C ALA A 254 13.24 -16.89 9.98
N TYR A 255 12.23 -17.02 9.11
CA TYR A 255 11.40 -15.91 8.65
C TYR A 255 10.69 -15.25 9.83
N HIS A 256 9.93 -16.02 10.62
CA HIS A 256 9.14 -15.48 11.73
C HIS A 256 10.01 -14.86 12.84
N LYS A 257 11.19 -15.44 13.09
CA LYS A 257 12.15 -14.88 14.05
C LYS A 257 12.77 -13.57 13.57
N ALA A 258 12.99 -13.44 12.27
CA ALA A 258 13.54 -12.23 11.68
C ALA A 258 12.49 -11.12 11.52
N PHE A 259 11.21 -11.48 11.36
CA PHE A 259 10.14 -10.56 10.99
C PHE A 259 9.75 -9.60 12.12
N ARG A 260 9.88 -8.29 11.86
CA ARG A 260 9.50 -7.23 12.80
C ARG A 260 8.03 -6.91 12.67
N ARG A 261 7.25 -7.22 13.70
CA ARG A 261 5.81 -6.98 13.71
C ARG A 261 5.47 -5.49 13.80
N GLU A 262 6.37 -4.66 14.31
CA GLU A 262 6.19 -3.21 14.46
C GLU A 262 6.42 -2.41 13.17
N THR A 263 6.57 -3.09 12.03
CA THR A 263 6.75 -2.45 10.72
C THR A 263 5.57 -1.55 10.39
N SER A 264 5.85 -0.38 9.77
CA SER A 264 4.79 0.56 9.39
C SER A 264 3.82 -0.08 8.39
N ALA A 265 2.57 0.40 8.37
CA ALA A 265 1.54 -0.09 7.46
C ALA A 265 1.73 0.40 6.01
N ASP A 266 2.83 1.11 5.74
CA ASP A 266 3.15 1.58 4.40
C ASP A 266 3.59 0.40 3.53
N GLU A 267 3.03 0.33 2.33
CA GLU A 267 3.22 -0.80 1.43
C GLU A 267 4.71 -1.06 1.13
N ALA A 268 5.47 -0.01 0.84
CA ALA A 268 6.90 -0.11 0.59
C ALA A 268 7.68 -0.65 1.80
N SER A 269 7.30 -0.26 3.03
CA SER A 269 7.94 -0.72 4.27
C SER A 269 7.64 -2.20 4.54
N LEU A 270 6.37 -2.61 4.36
CA LEU A 270 5.95 -4.00 4.53
C LEU A 270 6.65 -4.91 3.52
N ASP A 271 6.68 -4.51 2.25
CA ASP A 271 7.31 -5.30 1.19
C ASP A 271 8.83 -5.38 1.39
N ALA A 272 9.49 -4.28 1.80
CA ALA A 272 10.92 -4.28 2.10
C ALA A 272 11.26 -5.20 3.29
N GLU A 273 10.43 -5.19 4.35
CA GLU A 273 10.61 -6.08 5.50
C GLU A 273 10.38 -7.55 5.12
N HIS A 274 9.36 -7.84 4.28
CA HIS A 274 9.13 -9.17 3.77
C HIS A 274 10.33 -9.67 2.95
N GLN A 275 10.85 -8.87 2.02
CA GLN A 275 12.01 -9.26 1.20
C GLN A 275 13.25 -9.52 2.07
N ARG A 276 13.49 -8.68 3.09
CA ARG A 276 14.59 -8.88 4.04
C ARG A 276 14.47 -10.22 4.77
N CYS A 277 13.29 -10.54 5.29
CA CYS A 277 13.05 -11.78 6.04
C CYS A 277 13.05 -13.00 5.12
N LEU A 278 12.53 -12.86 3.90
CA LEU A 278 12.54 -13.91 2.89
C LEU A 278 13.98 -14.31 2.52
N ASN A 279 14.89 -13.33 2.38
CA ASN A 279 16.30 -13.63 2.13
C ASN A 279 16.94 -14.43 3.27
N VAL A 280 16.65 -14.09 4.53
CA VAL A 280 17.12 -14.86 5.71
C VAL A 280 16.54 -16.28 5.70
N ALA A 281 15.25 -16.41 5.39
CA ALA A 281 14.59 -17.71 5.28
C ALA A 281 15.20 -18.59 4.17
N MET A 282 15.49 -18.02 3.00
CA MET A 282 16.07 -18.76 1.87
C MET A 282 17.54 -19.15 2.12
N GLN A 283 18.28 -18.37 2.92
CA GLN A 283 19.61 -18.77 3.41
C GLN A 283 19.51 -19.98 4.34
N ALA A 284 18.55 -19.96 5.28
CA ALA A 284 18.30 -21.09 6.18
C ALA A 284 17.85 -22.35 5.41
N PHE A 285 16.98 -22.18 4.41
CA PHE A 285 16.56 -23.26 3.50
C PHE A 285 17.77 -23.87 2.79
N SER A 286 18.60 -23.04 2.14
CA SER A 286 19.73 -23.50 1.33
C SER A 286 20.81 -24.20 2.15
N ALA A 287 20.93 -23.89 3.44
CA ALA A 287 21.88 -24.54 4.34
C ALA A 287 21.49 -26.00 4.69
N VAL A 288 20.21 -26.34 4.53
CA VAL A 288 19.66 -27.65 4.93
C VAL A 288 19.20 -28.47 3.72
N ALA A 289 18.69 -27.82 2.68
CA ALA A 289 18.12 -28.48 1.51
C ALA A 289 19.19 -29.28 0.73
N ILE A 290 18.86 -30.53 0.41
CA ILE A 290 19.73 -31.46 -0.31
C ILE A 290 18.98 -32.12 -1.47
N GLY A 291 19.73 -32.80 -2.34
CA GLY A 291 19.18 -33.52 -3.48
C GLY A 291 19.19 -32.72 -4.78
N ASP A 292 18.55 -33.27 -5.79
CA ASP A 292 18.58 -32.70 -7.14
C ASP A 292 17.86 -31.36 -7.22
N GLU A 293 18.25 -30.55 -8.20
CA GLU A 293 17.73 -29.19 -8.39
C GLU A 293 16.20 -29.15 -8.55
N SER A 294 15.62 -30.20 -9.14
CA SER A 294 14.16 -30.34 -9.29
C SER A 294 13.44 -30.45 -7.94
N ILE A 295 13.93 -31.33 -7.05
CA ILE A 295 13.36 -31.55 -5.70
C ILE A 295 13.57 -30.31 -4.83
N ARG A 296 14.78 -29.72 -4.89
CA ARG A 296 15.11 -28.51 -4.14
C ARG A 296 14.22 -27.34 -4.55
N LYS A 297 14.14 -27.03 -5.85
CA LYS A 297 13.27 -25.94 -6.35
C LYS A 297 11.79 -26.16 -6.04
N ALA A 298 11.30 -27.39 -6.15
CA ALA A 298 9.91 -27.69 -5.84
C ALA A 298 9.57 -27.40 -4.37
N ASN A 299 10.46 -27.77 -3.44
CA ASN A 299 10.28 -27.49 -2.02
C ASN A 299 10.56 -26.02 -1.66
N GLU A 300 11.53 -25.38 -2.31
CA GLU A 300 11.81 -23.94 -2.16
C GLU A 300 10.58 -23.11 -2.55
N ASN A 301 9.96 -23.43 -3.69
CA ASN A 301 8.73 -22.77 -4.14
C ASN A 301 7.58 -22.98 -3.14
N ARG A 302 7.40 -24.21 -2.63
CA ARG A 302 6.39 -24.48 -1.59
C ARG A 302 6.64 -23.68 -0.30
N ALA A 303 7.89 -23.48 0.09
CA ALA A 303 8.22 -22.66 1.26
C ALA A 303 7.97 -21.17 0.98
N ARG A 304 8.37 -20.67 -0.20
CA ARG A 304 8.07 -19.29 -0.64
C ARG A 304 6.58 -19.01 -0.68
N ASP A 305 5.78 -19.91 -1.25
CA ASP A 305 4.34 -19.76 -1.37
C ASP A 305 3.67 -19.69 0.01
N ARG A 306 4.12 -20.52 0.96
CA ARG A 306 3.65 -20.47 2.36
C ARG A 306 3.98 -19.12 3.02
N LEU A 307 5.24 -18.69 2.95
CA LEU A 307 5.69 -17.41 3.50
C LEU A 307 4.97 -16.21 2.87
N MET A 308 4.70 -16.27 1.57
CA MET A 308 3.97 -15.23 0.85
C MET A 308 2.50 -15.15 1.28
N ASN A 309 1.85 -16.30 1.49
CA ASN A 309 0.49 -16.35 2.01
C ASN A 309 0.40 -15.79 3.43
N ASP A 310 1.35 -16.14 4.30
CA ASP A 310 1.42 -15.61 5.67
C ASP A 310 1.66 -14.10 5.68
N PHE A 311 2.57 -13.62 4.82
CA PHE A 311 2.83 -12.19 4.66
C PHE A 311 1.60 -11.46 4.15
N LYS A 312 0.86 -12.01 3.17
CA LYS A 312 -0.36 -11.42 2.66
C LYS A 312 -1.40 -11.25 3.76
N GLN A 313 -1.63 -12.28 4.58
CA GLN A 313 -2.55 -12.19 5.72
C GLN A 313 -2.11 -11.12 6.72
N PHE A 314 -0.81 -11.04 7.02
CA PHE A 314 -0.28 -10.00 7.91
C PHE A 314 -0.43 -8.59 7.31
N LYS A 315 -0.15 -8.41 6.02
CA LYS A 315 -0.32 -7.15 5.28
C LYS A 315 -1.77 -6.69 5.35
N ASP A 316 -2.73 -7.58 5.04
CA ASP A 316 -4.16 -7.28 5.10
C ASP A 316 -4.59 -6.85 6.51
N GLN A 317 -4.14 -7.56 7.55
CA GLN A 317 -4.42 -7.21 8.95
C GLN A 317 -3.83 -5.86 9.34
N ARG A 318 -2.60 -5.55 8.91
CA ARG A 318 -1.92 -4.29 9.23
C ARG A 318 -2.56 -3.10 8.54
N VAL A 319 -2.91 -3.24 7.27
CA VAL A 319 -3.64 -2.21 6.53
C VAL A 319 -5.01 -1.95 7.17
N ALA A 320 -5.75 -3.01 7.54
CA ALA A 320 -7.03 -2.85 8.24
C ALA A 320 -6.90 -2.16 9.61
N GLN A 321 -5.87 -2.48 10.39
CA GLN A 321 -5.59 -1.81 11.67
C GLN A 321 -5.26 -0.33 11.48
N ALA A 322 -4.42 0.01 10.50
CA ALA A 322 -4.06 1.38 10.20
C ALA A 322 -5.27 2.19 9.69
N ALA A 323 -6.14 1.57 8.87
CA ALA A 323 -7.39 2.18 8.41
C ALA A 323 -8.36 2.47 9.56
N LEU A 324 -8.48 1.54 10.52
CA LEU A 324 -9.28 1.75 11.73
C LEU A 324 -8.72 2.88 12.59
N GLU A 325 -7.39 2.99 12.71
CA GLU A 325 -6.77 4.06 13.47
C GLU A 325 -6.95 5.43 12.79
N CYS A 326 -6.86 5.50 11.47
CA CYS A 326 -7.22 6.70 10.70
C CYS A 326 -8.65 7.15 11.03
N GLU A 327 -9.60 6.22 11.05
CA GLU A 327 -11.00 6.53 11.34
C GLU A 327 -11.21 7.00 12.78
N LYS A 328 -10.55 6.38 13.76
CA LYS A 328 -10.60 6.83 15.16
C LYS A 328 -10.06 8.24 15.33
N GLN A 329 -8.91 8.55 14.71
CA GLN A 329 -8.32 9.89 14.79
C GLN A 329 -9.21 10.94 14.12
N LEU A 330 -9.78 10.64 12.93
CA LEU A 330 -10.72 11.55 12.27
C LEU A 330 -11.99 11.76 13.09
N ASN A 331 -12.54 10.73 13.73
CA ASN A 331 -13.72 10.86 14.59
C ASN A 331 -13.43 11.67 15.86
N ALA A 332 -12.24 11.50 16.45
CA ALA A 332 -11.79 12.29 17.59
C ALA A 332 -11.64 13.77 17.21
N ALA A 333 -10.96 14.05 16.09
CA ALA A 333 -10.83 15.40 15.54
C ALA A 333 -12.20 16.02 15.25
N ASN A 334 -13.11 15.26 14.64
CA ASN A 334 -14.47 15.72 14.36
C ASN A 334 -15.23 16.15 15.62
N THR A 335 -15.07 15.39 16.71
CA THR A 335 -15.73 15.71 17.98
C THR A 335 -15.21 17.03 18.55
N GLN A 336 -13.90 17.27 18.47
CA GLN A 336 -13.30 18.53 18.92
C GLN A 336 -13.69 19.71 18.02
N LEU A 337 -13.76 19.49 16.71
CA LEU A 337 -14.18 20.50 15.75
C LEU A 337 -15.65 20.88 15.93
N MET A 338 -16.53 19.93 16.25
CA MET A 338 -17.93 20.23 16.58
C MET A 338 -18.06 21.15 17.79
N GLN A 339 -17.20 20.99 18.81
CA GLN A 339 -17.15 21.89 19.96
C GLN A 339 -16.64 23.28 19.55
N ALA A 340 -15.57 23.35 18.75
CA ALA A 340 -15.04 24.61 18.22
C ALA A 340 -16.06 25.36 17.36
N ALA A 341 -16.83 24.65 16.51
CA ALA A 341 -17.88 25.23 15.67
C ALA A 341 -18.97 25.93 16.49
N SER A 342 -19.28 25.44 17.69
CA SER A 342 -20.25 26.10 18.59
C SER A 342 -19.73 27.42 19.17
N SER A 343 -18.41 27.61 19.23
CA SER A 343 -17.76 28.82 19.75
C SER A 343 -17.62 29.91 18.68
N GLY A 344 -17.52 29.53 17.41
CA GLY A 344 -17.50 30.46 16.28
C GLY A 344 -16.59 29.98 15.15
N LEU A 345 -16.64 30.71 14.03
CA LEU A 345 -15.87 30.37 12.82
C LEU A 345 -14.35 30.45 13.02
N GLU A 346 -13.86 31.45 13.75
CA GLU A 346 -12.41 31.63 13.98
C GLU A 346 -11.81 30.49 14.80
N GLU A 347 -12.49 30.08 15.88
CA GLU A 347 -12.07 28.95 16.72
C GLU A 347 -12.09 27.63 15.93
N LEU A 348 -13.11 27.42 15.08
CA LEU A 348 -13.20 26.26 14.20
C LEU A 348 -12.01 26.15 13.23
N LEU A 349 -11.65 27.24 12.55
CA LEU A 349 -10.54 27.26 11.60
C LEU A 349 -9.18 27.08 12.30
N SER A 350 -8.99 27.71 13.46
CA SER A 350 -7.76 27.52 14.23
C SER A 350 -7.61 26.08 14.72
N ARG A 351 -8.71 25.46 15.17
CA ARG A 351 -8.68 24.09 15.66
C ARG A 351 -8.46 23.09 14.53
N GLU A 352 -9.03 23.31 13.36
CA GLU A 352 -8.84 22.42 12.20
C GLU A 352 -7.38 22.35 11.76
N ALA A 353 -6.68 23.50 11.70
CA ALA A 353 -5.27 23.52 11.34
C ALA A 353 -4.40 22.69 12.31
N GLN A 354 -4.76 22.70 13.60
CA GLN A 354 -4.08 21.92 14.63
C GLN A 354 -4.35 20.41 14.49
N GLU A 355 -5.60 20.01 14.27
CA GLU A 355 -5.98 18.60 14.09
C GLU A 355 -5.41 18.03 12.77
N TRP A 356 -5.37 18.83 11.71
CA TRP A 356 -4.74 18.46 10.44
C TRP A 356 -3.25 18.16 10.60
N ALA A 357 -2.51 19.03 11.28
CA ALA A 357 -1.09 18.81 11.52
C ALA A 357 -0.83 17.50 12.28
N GLN A 358 -1.64 17.23 13.31
CA GLN A 358 -1.55 15.98 14.07
C GLN A 358 -1.86 14.75 13.20
N TYR A 359 -2.91 14.80 12.39
CA TYR A 359 -3.29 13.68 11.51
C TYR A 359 -2.25 13.43 10.41
N ARG A 360 -1.72 14.49 9.81
CA ARG A 360 -0.68 14.41 8.77
C ARG A 360 0.58 13.73 9.29
N ASP A 361 1.04 14.14 10.47
CA ASP A 361 2.32 13.71 11.03
C ASP A 361 2.18 12.42 11.90
N SER A 362 0.97 11.90 12.05
CA SER A 362 0.66 10.64 12.74
C SER A 362 1.29 9.44 12.03
N SER A 363 2.15 8.71 12.76
CA SER A 363 2.76 7.46 12.31
C SER A 363 1.86 6.23 12.53
N VAL A 364 0.78 6.38 13.31
CA VAL A 364 -0.16 5.29 13.63
C VAL A 364 -1.33 5.28 12.65
N ALA A 365 -1.81 6.46 12.25
CA ALA A 365 -2.71 6.64 11.10
C ALA A 365 -1.87 6.72 9.82
N ALA A 366 -1.49 5.57 9.28
CA ALA A 366 -0.63 5.40 8.12
C ALA A 366 -1.28 4.53 7.03
N GLY A 367 -0.55 4.27 5.93
CA GLY A 367 -1.02 3.39 4.87
C GLY A 367 -1.79 4.08 3.73
N SER A 368 -2.13 3.30 2.71
CA SER A 368 -2.67 3.79 1.43
C SER A 368 -4.05 4.45 1.55
N GLU A 369 -4.88 4.03 2.50
CA GLU A 369 -6.21 4.62 2.72
C GLU A 369 -6.21 5.95 3.49
N LYS A 370 -5.08 6.35 4.11
CA LYS A 370 -4.98 7.52 5.00
C LYS A 370 -5.58 8.78 4.37
N TRP A 371 -5.17 9.09 3.15
CA TRP A 371 -5.57 10.31 2.45
C TRP A 371 -6.97 10.20 1.87
N MET A 372 -7.38 9.02 1.40
CA MET A 372 -8.74 8.80 0.91
C MET A 372 -9.78 9.04 2.02
N ARG A 373 -9.52 8.52 3.23
CA ARG A 373 -10.39 8.73 4.40
C ARG A 373 -10.43 10.19 4.82
N TYR A 374 -9.29 10.88 4.81
CA TYR A 374 -9.23 12.32 5.08
C TYR A 374 -10.05 13.13 4.08
N LEU A 375 -9.91 12.86 2.78
CA LEU A 375 -10.69 13.54 1.74
C LEU A 375 -12.20 13.33 1.95
N LYS A 376 -12.62 12.11 2.25
CA LYS A 376 -14.02 11.80 2.56
C LYS A 376 -14.52 12.59 3.79
N TYR A 377 -13.67 12.75 4.80
CA TYR A 377 -13.96 13.55 5.99
C TYR A 377 -14.10 15.04 5.68
N VAL A 378 -13.14 15.62 4.95
CA VAL A 378 -13.13 17.05 4.59
C VAL A 378 -14.34 17.41 3.74
N HIS A 379 -14.64 16.59 2.72
CA HIS A 379 -15.74 16.86 1.79
C HIS A 379 -17.13 16.54 2.36
N GLY A 380 -17.22 15.74 3.42
CA GLY A 380 -18.48 15.39 4.07
C GLY A 380 -18.70 16.16 5.40
N PRO A 381 -18.40 15.53 6.55
CA PRO A 381 -18.67 16.09 7.87
C PRO A 381 -18.12 17.51 8.09
N PHE A 382 -16.86 17.75 7.76
CA PHE A 382 -16.22 19.03 8.02
C PHE A 382 -16.81 20.16 7.16
N HIS A 383 -17.06 19.89 5.87
CA HIS A 383 -17.70 20.87 4.99
C HIS A 383 -19.07 21.32 5.51
N GLN A 384 -19.89 20.39 5.99
CA GLN A 384 -21.20 20.72 6.56
C GLN A 384 -21.07 21.57 7.83
N MET A 385 -20.12 21.24 8.69
CA MET A 385 -19.81 21.97 9.92
C MET A 385 -19.38 23.42 9.62
N LEU A 386 -18.47 23.58 8.64
CA LEU A 386 -18.03 24.91 8.20
C LEU A 386 -19.20 25.74 7.65
N LYS A 387 -20.06 25.12 6.84
CA LYS A 387 -21.25 25.78 6.28
C LYS A 387 -22.22 26.26 7.36
N THR A 388 -22.42 25.47 8.42
CA THR A 388 -23.31 25.84 9.53
C THR A 388 -22.70 26.93 10.40
N ALA A 389 -21.42 26.81 10.79
CA ALA A 389 -20.71 27.83 11.55
C ALA A 389 -20.69 29.17 10.79
N TRP A 390 -20.51 29.12 9.47
CA TRP A 390 -20.58 30.27 8.59
C TRP A 390 -21.96 30.94 8.60
N ALA A 391 -23.04 30.18 8.38
CA ALA A 391 -24.40 30.71 8.39
C ALA A 391 -24.76 31.35 9.74
N GLY A 392 -24.32 30.74 10.85
CA GLY A 392 -24.48 31.31 12.19
C GLY A 392 -23.75 32.65 12.37
N SER A 393 -22.51 32.75 11.88
CA SER A 393 -21.73 34.00 11.93
C SER A 393 -22.38 35.12 11.10
N GLN A 394 -22.90 34.80 9.90
CA GLN A 394 -23.64 35.76 9.08
C GLN A 394 -24.92 36.27 9.76
N GLN A 395 -25.70 35.36 10.34
CA GLN A 395 -26.94 35.73 11.03
C GLN A 395 -26.66 36.64 12.23
N LYS A 396 -25.57 36.38 12.97
CA LYS A 396 -25.12 37.22 14.08
C LYS A 396 -24.70 38.61 13.60
N SER A 397 -23.84 38.69 12.58
CA SER A 397 -23.39 39.96 11.98
C SER A 397 -24.57 40.80 11.45
N LYS A 398 -25.53 40.16 10.78
CA LYS A 398 -26.75 40.81 10.30
C LYS A 398 -27.60 41.34 11.46
N SER A 399 -27.85 40.52 12.48
CA SER A 399 -28.61 40.93 13.67
C SER A 399 -27.95 42.10 14.41
N ASP A 400 -26.63 42.11 14.53
CA ASP A 400 -25.88 43.20 15.17
C ASP A 400 -25.99 44.49 14.35
N THR A 401 -25.93 44.38 13.02
CA THR A 401 -26.12 45.51 12.09
C THR A 401 -27.55 46.06 12.16
N ASP A 402 -28.56 45.20 12.08
CA ASP A 402 -29.98 45.58 12.18
C ASP A 402 -30.29 46.25 13.53
N SER A 403 -29.71 45.75 14.62
CA SER A 403 -29.84 46.34 15.97
C SER A 403 -29.22 47.73 16.03
N LEU A 404 -28.01 47.92 15.49
CA LEU A 404 -27.35 49.23 15.42
C LEU A 404 -28.13 50.22 14.54
N GLN A 405 -28.67 49.76 13.40
CA GLN A 405 -29.51 50.59 12.54
C GLN A 405 -30.80 51.04 13.24
N HIS A 406 -31.47 50.14 13.96
CA HIS A 406 -32.66 50.50 14.74
C HIS A 406 -32.32 51.50 15.87
N GLN A 407 -31.20 51.30 16.57
CA GLN A 407 -30.71 52.24 17.58
C GLN A 407 -30.42 53.61 16.97
N LEU A 408 -29.76 53.67 15.81
CA LEU A 408 -29.45 54.90 15.08
C LEU A 408 -30.73 55.63 14.60
N ALA A 409 -31.71 54.90 14.08
CA ALA A 409 -33.00 55.46 13.67
C ALA A 409 -33.75 56.08 14.86
N SER A 410 -33.78 55.37 16.00
CA SER A 410 -34.40 55.87 17.23
C SER A 410 -33.65 57.09 17.82
N ALA A 411 -32.33 57.14 17.72
CA ALA A 411 -31.51 58.27 18.15
C ALA A 411 -31.70 59.48 17.22
N SER A 412 -31.75 59.26 15.91
CA SER A 412 -31.97 60.30 14.90
C SER A 412 -33.35 60.94 15.01
N SER A 413 -34.40 60.16 15.28
CA SER A 413 -35.74 60.70 15.57
C SER A 413 -35.72 61.59 16.83
N ARG A 414 -35.04 61.18 17.90
CA ARG A 414 -34.88 62.00 19.11
C ARG A 414 -34.11 63.30 18.83
N ALA A 415 -33.06 63.25 18.01
CA ALA A 415 -32.30 64.42 17.59
C ALA A 415 -33.15 65.41 16.79
N ALA A 416 -33.92 64.93 15.80
CA ALA A 416 -34.82 65.77 15.00
C ALA A 416 -35.91 66.45 15.86
N HIS A 417 -36.46 65.73 16.84
CA HIS A 417 -37.40 66.32 17.80
C HIS A 417 -36.74 67.37 18.70
N ALA A 418 -35.49 67.18 19.11
CA ALA A 418 -34.74 68.15 19.90
C ALA A 418 -34.42 69.42 19.08
N GLU A 419 -33.99 69.28 17.82
CA GLU A 419 -33.73 70.39 16.90
C GLU A 419 -34.98 71.20 16.60
N THR A 420 -36.12 70.53 16.37
CA THR A 420 -37.42 71.22 16.17
C THR A 420 -37.80 72.05 17.39
N ARG A 421 -37.63 71.51 18.61
CA ARG A 421 -37.90 72.25 19.86
C ARG A 421 -36.96 73.44 20.03
N ALA A 422 -35.67 73.28 19.72
CA ALA A 422 -34.68 74.36 19.78
C ALA A 422 -35.01 75.48 18.78
N SER A 423 -35.37 75.14 17.55
CA SER A 423 -35.79 76.11 16.52
C SER A 423 -37.07 76.87 16.91
N GLN A 424 -38.05 76.18 17.52
CA GLN A 424 -39.24 76.83 18.06
C GLN A 424 -38.90 77.82 19.19
N ALA A 425 -38.02 77.43 20.12
CA ALA A 425 -37.59 78.31 21.22
C ALA A 425 -36.81 79.55 20.71
N GLU A 426 -36.02 79.40 19.64
CA GLU A 426 -35.34 80.53 18.99
C GLU A 426 -36.31 81.46 18.27
N ALA A 427 -37.29 80.91 17.53
CA ALA A 427 -38.31 81.70 16.85
C ALA A 427 -39.18 82.49 17.84
N ASP A 428 -39.56 81.90 18.98
CA ASP A 428 -40.30 82.58 20.04
C ASP A 428 -39.47 83.72 20.67
N ARG A 429 -38.16 83.51 20.83
CA ARG A 429 -37.23 84.56 21.28
C ARG A 429 -37.14 85.72 20.29
N ASP A 430 -37.04 85.44 19.00
CA ASP A 430 -36.92 86.49 17.98
C ASP A 430 -38.22 87.29 17.81
N ARG A 431 -39.38 86.63 17.91
CA ARG A 431 -40.69 87.30 17.98
C ARG A 431 -40.79 88.26 19.15
N LEU A 432 -40.30 87.88 20.34
CA LEU A 432 -40.28 88.78 21.51
C LEU A 432 -39.36 89.98 21.31
N ARG A 433 -38.22 89.82 20.61
CA ARG A 433 -37.34 90.95 20.27
C ARG A 433 -38.01 91.91 19.27
N GLU A 434 -38.75 91.38 18.30
CA GLU A 434 -39.50 92.20 17.35
C GLU A 434 -40.63 92.98 18.02
N THR A 435 -41.38 92.37 18.94
CA THR A 435 -42.43 93.07 19.68
C THR A 435 -41.86 94.17 20.58
N GLU A 436 -40.74 93.92 21.25
CA GLU A 436 -40.02 94.94 22.04
C GLU A 436 -39.53 96.10 21.16
N ALA A 437 -38.95 95.81 20.00
CA ALA A 437 -38.51 96.82 19.04
C ALA A 437 -39.67 97.66 18.48
N LYS A 438 -40.84 97.05 18.26
CA LYS A 438 -42.05 97.74 17.80
C LYS A 438 -42.59 98.70 18.87
N LEU A 439 -42.73 98.23 20.11
CA LEU A 439 -43.17 99.07 21.23
C LEU A 439 -42.23 100.26 21.46
N ARG A 440 -40.92 100.06 21.29
CA ARG A 440 -39.93 101.14 21.36
C ARG A 440 -40.12 102.19 20.27
N ARG A 441 -40.37 101.78 19.01
CA ARG A 441 -40.64 102.73 17.91
C ARG A 441 -41.92 103.53 18.14
N GLU A 442 -42.97 102.89 18.66
CA GLU A 442 -44.23 103.56 19.02
C GLU A 442 -44.02 104.60 20.14
N GLN A 443 -43.19 104.28 21.15
CA GLN A 443 -42.79 105.22 22.20
C GLN A 443 -42.02 106.42 21.63
N GLU A 444 -41.00 106.17 20.81
CA GLU A 444 -40.17 107.22 20.19
C GLU A 444 -41.03 108.14 19.29
N ALA A 445 -41.98 107.59 18.54
CA ALA A 445 -42.93 108.35 17.72
C ALA A 445 -43.90 109.20 18.56
N ALA A 446 -44.45 108.66 19.66
CA ALA A 446 -45.29 109.41 20.59
C ALA A 446 -44.51 110.55 21.28
N GLY A 447 -43.25 110.29 21.65
CA GLY A 447 -42.34 111.29 22.21
C GLY A 447 -42.01 112.42 21.23
N ALA A 448 -41.78 112.10 19.95
CA ALA A 448 -41.56 113.08 18.91
C ALA A 448 -42.80 113.96 18.66
N ARG A 449 -44.01 113.37 18.63
CA ARG A 449 -45.27 114.11 18.51
C ARG A 449 -45.51 115.08 19.67
N ALA A 450 -45.26 114.63 20.89
CA ALA A 450 -45.36 115.48 22.08
C ALA A 450 -44.37 116.66 22.00
N SER A 451 -43.13 116.41 21.56
CA SER A 451 -42.10 117.44 21.44
C SER A 451 -42.43 118.46 20.33
N GLN A 452 -42.99 118.00 19.20
CA GLN A 452 -43.45 118.89 18.11
C GLN A 452 -44.59 119.80 18.57
N LEU A 453 -45.57 119.27 19.30
CA LEU A 453 -46.65 120.07 19.88
C LEU A 453 -46.14 121.06 20.94
N GLU A 454 -45.18 120.66 21.77
CA GLU A 454 -44.52 121.57 22.73
C GLU A 454 -43.83 122.74 22.04
N GLU A 455 -43.18 122.49 20.90
CA GLU A 455 -42.54 123.54 20.13
C GLU A 455 -43.55 124.45 19.38
N GLN A 456 -44.67 123.89 18.93
CA GLN A 456 -45.78 124.66 18.35
C GLN A 456 -46.44 125.59 19.39
N VAL A 457 -46.73 125.08 20.60
CA VAL A 457 -47.27 125.87 21.70
C VAL A 457 -46.29 126.95 22.16
N ARG A 458 -44.97 126.71 22.09
CA ARG A 458 -43.95 127.72 22.39
C ARG A 458 -43.90 128.83 21.32
N ARG A 459 -44.18 128.54 20.05
CA ARG A 459 -44.15 129.51 18.95
C ARG A 459 -45.40 130.40 18.88
N GLU A 460 -46.57 129.89 19.25
CA GLU A 460 -47.85 130.61 19.06
C GLU A 460 -48.27 131.53 20.23
N GLY A 461 -47.55 131.52 21.36
CA GLY A 461 -47.84 132.40 22.49
C GLY A 461 -49.09 131.99 23.29
N ALA A 462 -49.10 132.32 24.58
CA ALA A 462 -49.92 131.71 25.65
C ALA A 462 -51.46 131.97 25.61
N GLY A 463 -52.10 131.94 24.44
CA GLY A 463 -53.52 132.31 24.25
C GLY A 463 -54.52 131.18 23.98
N SER A 464 -54.10 129.92 23.78
CA SER A 464 -55.01 128.83 23.36
C SER A 464 -55.16 127.71 24.39
N GLN A 465 -56.20 127.79 25.24
CA GLN A 465 -56.54 126.77 26.25
C GLN A 465 -56.78 125.36 25.65
N ARG A 466 -57.24 125.26 24.39
CA ARG A 466 -57.47 123.97 23.73
C ARG A 466 -56.19 123.18 23.49
N MET A 467 -55.13 123.84 23.02
CA MET A 467 -53.83 123.20 22.79
C MET A 467 -53.17 122.80 24.12
N GLN A 468 -53.32 123.60 25.18
CA GLN A 468 -52.78 123.24 26.51
C GLN A 468 -53.44 121.95 27.04
N THR A 469 -54.76 121.81 26.87
CA THR A 469 -55.51 120.63 27.29
C THR A 469 -55.14 119.39 26.46
N GLU A 470 -54.87 119.56 25.17
CA GLU A 470 -54.40 118.51 24.27
C GLU A 470 -52.96 118.07 24.62
N LEU A 471 -52.11 119.01 25.04
CA LEU A 471 -50.74 118.75 25.47
C LEU A 471 -50.70 118.02 26.82
N ASP A 472 -51.56 118.39 27.77
CA ASP A 472 -51.69 117.68 29.05
C ASP A 472 -52.31 116.28 28.87
N SER A 473 -53.27 116.13 27.96
CA SER A 473 -53.78 114.81 27.54
C SER A 473 -52.69 113.93 26.95
N LEU A 474 -51.86 114.48 26.04
CA LEU A 474 -50.73 113.76 25.45
C LEU A 474 -49.62 113.45 26.48
N ARG A 475 -49.40 114.30 27.48
CA ARG A 475 -48.48 114.02 28.60
C ARG A 475 -48.99 112.90 29.49
N SER A 476 -50.30 112.86 29.76
CA SER A 476 -50.92 111.75 30.49
C SER A 476 -50.81 110.45 29.70
N GLN A 477 -51.14 110.47 28.40
CA GLN A 477 -50.99 109.31 27.51
C GLN A 477 -49.52 108.86 27.40
N LYS A 478 -48.56 109.79 27.35
CA LYS A 478 -47.13 109.49 27.38
C LYS A 478 -46.70 108.85 28.70
N GLY A 479 -47.14 109.38 29.84
CA GLY A 479 -46.83 108.84 31.16
C GLY A 479 -47.48 107.49 31.45
N GLU A 480 -48.64 107.22 30.86
CA GLU A 480 -49.28 105.89 30.86
C GLU A 480 -48.53 104.94 29.92
N ALA A 481 -48.14 105.38 28.72
CA ALA A 481 -47.33 104.60 27.79
C ALA A 481 -45.94 104.26 28.35
N ASP A 482 -45.28 105.19 29.05
CA ASP A 482 -43.98 104.97 29.69
C ASP A 482 -44.08 103.94 30.82
N ARG A 483 -45.16 103.98 31.62
CA ARG A 483 -45.43 102.98 32.67
C ARG A 483 -45.78 101.62 32.09
N ALA A 484 -46.61 101.57 31.05
CA ALA A 484 -46.94 100.33 30.34
C ALA A 484 -45.69 99.72 29.70
N LEU A 485 -44.80 100.54 29.13
CA LEU A 485 -43.53 100.09 28.55
C LEU A 485 -42.53 99.63 29.62
N ALA A 486 -42.45 100.31 30.77
CA ALA A 486 -41.60 99.88 31.87
C ALA A 486 -42.03 98.52 32.43
N GLN A 487 -43.35 98.32 32.62
CA GLN A 487 -43.91 97.04 33.03
C GLN A 487 -43.68 95.96 31.97
N ALA A 488 -43.99 96.25 30.70
CA ALA A 488 -43.73 95.34 29.59
C ALA A 488 -42.25 94.97 29.48
N ARG A 489 -41.31 95.92 29.68
CA ARG A 489 -39.87 95.64 29.70
C ARG A 489 -39.47 94.70 30.83
N GLN A 490 -40.02 94.86 32.02
CA GLN A 490 -39.73 93.97 33.14
C GLN A 490 -40.24 92.55 32.88
N ASP A 491 -41.47 92.43 32.37
CA ASP A 491 -42.08 91.15 32.02
C ASP A 491 -41.37 90.49 30.83
N HIS A 492 -41.01 91.27 29.79
CA HIS A 492 -40.22 90.80 28.66
C HIS A 492 -38.80 90.38 29.07
N GLN A 493 -38.14 91.09 29.99
CA GLN A 493 -36.82 90.70 30.49
C GLN A 493 -36.87 89.39 31.29
N ALA A 494 -37.92 89.17 32.08
CA ALA A 494 -38.12 87.91 32.78
C ALA A 494 -38.38 86.76 31.80
N GLN A 495 -39.27 86.97 30.82
CA GLN A 495 -39.57 85.99 29.77
C GLN A 495 -38.35 85.69 28.88
N ALA A 496 -37.56 86.71 28.52
CA ALA A 496 -36.36 86.56 27.72
C ALA A 496 -35.28 85.73 28.44
N ARG A 497 -35.12 85.90 29.77
CA ARG A 497 -34.21 85.08 30.57
C ARG A 497 -34.66 83.61 30.65
N ASP A 498 -35.95 83.36 30.85
CA ASP A 498 -36.50 82.00 30.88
C ASP A 498 -36.37 81.29 29.53
N LEU A 499 -36.69 81.99 28.43
CA LEU A 499 -36.51 81.46 27.07
C LEU A 499 -35.03 81.27 26.72
N GLN A 500 -34.14 82.14 27.19
CA GLN A 500 -32.69 81.97 27.01
C GLN A 500 -32.17 80.73 27.76
N ALA A 501 -32.63 80.48 28.99
CA ALA A 501 -32.28 79.29 29.74
C ALA A 501 -32.81 78.01 29.05
N LYS A 502 -34.06 78.05 28.56
CA LYS A 502 -34.66 76.95 27.78
C LYS A 502 -33.92 76.69 26.47
N ALA A 503 -33.56 77.73 25.71
CA ALA A 503 -32.79 77.60 24.47
C ALA A 503 -31.39 77.03 24.72
N GLN A 504 -30.70 77.46 25.78
CA GLN A 504 -29.39 76.89 26.16
C GLN A 504 -29.50 75.43 26.62
N GLN A 505 -30.53 75.07 27.38
CA GLN A 505 -30.77 73.69 27.80
C GLN A 505 -31.09 72.78 26.60
N GLN A 506 -31.92 73.27 25.67
CA GLN A 506 -32.26 72.54 24.45
C GLN A 506 -31.06 72.42 23.49
N GLY A 507 -30.23 73.47 23.36
CA GLY A 507 -28.99 73.42 22.58
C GLY A 507 -28.00 72.37 23.08
N ARG A 508 -27.79 72.28 24.40
CA ARG A 508 -26.98 71.18 24.99
C ARG A 508 -27.59 69.80 24.73
N GLY A 509 -28.92 69.69 24.71
CA GLY A 509 -29.62 68.46 24.35
C GLY A 509 -29.40 68.03 22.89
N VAL A 510 -29.37 69.00 21.97
CA VAL A 510 -29.05 68.75 20.55
C VAL A 510 -27.60 68.29 20.40
N GLU A 511 -26.64 68.96 21.04
CA GLU A 511 -25.22 68.55 21.01
C GLU A 511 -25.01 67.12 21.53
N GLN A 512 -25.65 66.75 22.64
CA GLN A 512 -25.59 65.39 23.19
C GLN A 512 -26.21 64.35 22.24
N ALA A 513 -27.35 64.66 21.61
CA ALA A 513 -28.00 63.77 20.65
C ALA A 513 -27.15 63.59 19.38
N GLN A 514 -26.53 64.67 18.89
CA GLN A 514 -25.62 64.64 17.74
C GLN A 514 -24.35 63.83 18.03
N GLN A 515 -23.78 63.95 19.23
CA GLN A 515 -22.64 63.12 19.67
C GLN A 515 -22.99 61.64 19.74
N GLN A 516 -24.18 61.28 20.27
CA GLN A 516 -24.65 59.89 20.30
C GLN A 516 -24.88 59.33 18.89
N ASN A 517 -25.44 60.12 17.97
CA ASN A 517 -25.58 59.73 16.56
C ASN A 517 -24.21 59.50 15.92
N ALA A 518 -23.25 60.39 16.13
CA ALA A 518 -21.90 60.24 15.58
C ALA A 518 -21.18 58.98 16.10
N ASP A 519 -21.36 58.61 17.37
CA ASP A 519 -20.80 57.36 17.93
C ASP A 519 -21.47 56.12 17.33
N LEU A 520 -22.80 56.10 17.24
CA LEU A 520 -23.55 54.99 16.63
C LEU A 520 -23.21 54.83 15.13
N THR A 521 -23.05 55.93 14.39
CA THR A 521 -22.62 55.89 12.98
C THR A 521 -21.22 55.30 12.84
N ARG A 522 -20.26 55.66 13.71
CA ARG A 522 -18.92 55.04 13.68
C ARG A 522 -18.98 53.54 13.96
N ARG A 523 -19.77 53.11 14.96
CA ARG A 523 -19.93 51.69 15.29
C ARG A 523 -20.58 50.91 14.15
N LEU A 524 -21.59 51.48 13.49
CA LEU A 524 -22.23 50.90 12.31
C LEU A 524 -21.22 50.75 11.15
N GLN A 525 -20.46 51.80 10.85
CA GLN A 525 -19.42 51.74 9.80
C GLN A 525 -18.35 50.69 10.12
N GLN A 526 -17.94 50.55 11.39
CA GLN A 526 -16.99 49.51 11.81
C GLN A 526 -17.59 48.11 11.64
N ALA A 527 -18.84 47.89 12.02
CA ALA A 527 -19.53 46.61 11.84
C ALA A 527 -19.71 46.25 10.36
N GLU A 528 -20.09 47.20 9.51
CA GLU A 528 -20.23 47.03 8.06
C GLU A 528 -18.88 46.73 7.39
N GLN A 529 -17.80 47.39 7.82
CA GLN A 529 -16.44 47.11 7.36
C GLN A 529 -15.98 45.71 7.77
N GLN A 530 -16.22 45.29 9.01
CA GLN A 530 -15.91 43.95 9.48
C GLN A 530 -16.71 42.88 8.71
N SER A 531 -18.01 43.11 8.49
CA SER A 531 -18.87 42.22 7.69
C SER A 531 -18.39 42.11 6.24
N SER A 532 -18.01 43.23 5.62
CA SER A 532 -17.44 43.28 4.27
C SER A 532 -16.08 42.58 4.19
N GLN A 533 -15.25 42.71 5.22
CA GLN A 533 -13.95 42.05 5.29
C GLN A 533 -14.11 40.53 5.44
N LEU A 534 -15.02 40.08 6.31
CA LEU A 534 -15.38 38.67 6.45
C LEU A 534 -15.96 38.10 5.14
N GLN A 535 -16.79 38.84 4.42
CA GLN A 535 -17.29 38.45 3.09
C GLN A 535 -16.15 38.32 2.05
N ARG A 536 -15.16 39.23 2.06
CA ARG A 536 -14.00 39.12 1.15
C ARG A 536 -13.10 37.95 1.49
N GLN A 537 -12.83 37.72 2.79
CA GLN A 537 -12.07 36.56 3.26
C GLN A 537 -12.79 35.26 2.89
N LEU A 538 -14.12 35.22 2.99
CA LEU A 538 -14.92 34.08 2.53
C LEU A 538 -14.78 33.85 1.03
N LYS A 539 -14.94 34.89 0.21
CA LYS A 539 -14.82 34.74 -1.24
C LYS A 539 -13.43 34.21 -1.60
N ALA A 540 -12.39 34.70 -0.93
CA ALA A 540 -11.03 34.18 -1.09
C ALA A 540 -10.86 32.72 -0.61
N GLU A 541 -11.48 32.32 0.51
CA GLU A 541 -11.48 30.93 1.00
C GLU A 541 -12.32 29.99 0.12
N GLN A 542 -13.46 30.44 -0.42
CA GLN A 542 -14.31 29.67 -1.32
C GLN A 542 -13.65 29.51 -2.70
N ASP A 543 -13.08 30.58 -3.24
CA ASP A 543 -12.31 30.56 -4.49
C ASP A 543 -11.01 29.76 -4.31
N GLY A 544 -10.37 29.85 -3.15
CA GLY A 544 -9.19 29.07 -2.76
C GLY A 544 -9.49 27.59 -2.62
N ARG A 545 -10.59 27.21 -1.94
CA ARG A 545 -11.04 25.82 -1.83
C ARG A 545 -11.57 25.25 -3.14
N ALA A 546 -12.17 26.07 -4.00
CA ALA A 546 -12.50 25.69 -5.37
C ALA A 546 -11.23 25.45 -6.20
N ALA A 547 -10.21 26.29 -6.03
CA ALA A 547 -8.90 26.09 -6.65
C ALA A 547 -8.17 24.85 -6.10
N ASP A 548 -8.28 24.54 -4.80
CA ASP A 548 -7.73 23.33 -4.18
C ASP A 548 -8.53 22.08 -4.55
N ALA A 549 -9.84 22.16 -4.73
CA ALA A 549 -10.64 21.08 -5.30
C ALA A 549 -10.27 20.81 -6.76
N VAL A 550 -9.96 21.87 -7.53
CA VAL A 550 -9.43 21.77 -8.90
C VAL A 550 -7.96 21.27 -8.90
N SER A 551 -7.15 21.64 -7.91
CA SER A 551 -5.76 21.16 -7.76
C SER A 551 -5.72 19.68 -7.33
N ALA A 552 -6.59 19.25 -6.42
CA ALA A 552 -6.79 17.87 -6.02
C ALA A 552 -7.36 17.02 -7.17
N SER A 553 -8.27 17.58 -7.98
CA SER A 553 -8.79 16.94 -9.20
C SER A 553 -7.73 16.85 -10.30
N SER A 554 -6.85 17.85 -10.44
CA SER A 554 -5.74 17.84 -11.41
C SER A 554 -4.56 16.96 -10.98
N SER A 555 -4.27 16.86 -9.68
CA SER A 555 -3.31 15.89 -9.13
C SER A 555 -3.83 14.46 -9.25
N SER A 556 -5.14 14.24 -9.06
CA SER A 556 -5.80 12.96 -9.35
C SER A 556 -5.82 12.64 -10.85
N GLN A 557 -5.98 13.65 -11.73
CA GLN A 557 -5.83 13.48 -13.18
C GLN A 557 -4.38 13.25 -13.61
N ALA A 558 -3.39 13.82 -12.93
CA ALA A 558 -1.97 13.57 -13.17
C ALA A 558 -1.62 12.13 -12.79
N ALA A 559 -2.02 11.68 -11.59
CA ALA A 559 -1.87 10.29 -11.17
C ALA A 559 -2.58 9.30 -12.13
N LEU A 560 -3.78 9.65 -12.62
CA LEU A 560 -4.49 8.86 -13.63
C LEU A 560 -3.77 8.83 -14.98
N ARG A 561 -3.18 9.95 -15.43
CA ARG A 561 -2.37 10.02 -16.66
C ARG A 561 -1.09 9.20 -16.54
N ASP A 562 -0.42 9.25 -15.38
CA ASP A 562 0.79 8.49 -15.11
C ASP A 562 0.49 6.98 -15.04
N ALA A 563 -0.62 6.59 -14.40
CA ALA A 563 -1.11 5.21 -14.41
C ALA A 563 -1.47 4.73 -15.83
N GLN A 564 -2.13 5.57 -16.63
CA GLN A 564 -2.44 5.27 -18.04
C GLN A 564 -1.18 5.16 -18.90
N ALA A 565 -0.16 6.00 -18.65
CA ALA A 565 1.12 5.94 -19.35
C ALA A 565 1.88 4.66 -19.00
N ALA A 566 1.98 4.33 -17.72
CA ALA A 566 2.61 3.08 -17.24
C ALA A 566 1.91 1.83 -17.81
N SER A 567 0.57 1.84 -17.84
CA SER A 567 -0.22 0.76 -18.46
C SER A 567 0.06 0.59 -19.95
N ARG A 568 0.21 1.67 -20.72
CA ARG A 568 0.55 1.60 -22.16
C ARG A 568 1.95 1.06 -22.39
N THR A 569 2.92 1.45 -21.55
CA THR A 569 4.30 0.97 -21.64
C THR A 569 4.37 -0.53 -21.36
N ALA A 570 3.67 -1.01 -20.33
CA ALA A 570 3.59 -2.44 -20.01
C ALA A 570 2.93 -3.25 -21.15
N GLN A 571 1.84 -2.74 -21.75
CA GLN A 571 1.21 -3.37 -22.91
C GLN A 571 2.13 -3.44 -24.13
N GLN A 572 2.92 -2.40 -24.39
CA GLN A 572 3.90 -2.41 -25.49
C GLN A 572 5.01 -3.44 -25.28
N GLN A 573 5.57 -3.55 -24.07
CA GLN A 573 6.61 -4.53 -23.76
C GLN A 573 6.12 -5.97 -23.96
N LEU A 574 4.92 -6.26 -23.47
CA LEU A 574 4.29 -7.58 -23.58
C LEU A 574 3.97 -7.95 -25.03
N GLN A 575 3.56 -6.96 -25.84
CA GLN A 575 3.32 -7.15 -27.27
C GLN A 575 4.63 -7.45 -28.03
N VAL A 576 5.74 -6.80 -27.67
CA VAL A 576 7.06 -7.06 -28.25
C VAL A 576 7.55 -8.49 -27.95
N GLU A 577 7.35 -8.97 -26.72
CA GLU A 577 7.72 -10.34 -26.34
C GLU A 577 6.87 -11.39 -27.08
N LYS A 578 5.56 -11.13 -27.22
CA LYS A 578 4.64 -11.97 -28.01
C LYS A 578 5.05 -12.05 -29.47
N ASP A 579 5.40 -10.93 -30.09
CA ASP A 579 5.82 -10.87 -31.50
C ASP A 579 7.21 -11.51 -31.71
N SER A 580 8.10 -11.46 -30.71
CA SER A 580 9.36 -12.19 -30.69
C SER A 580 9.14 -13.71 -30.68
N ALA A 581 8.33 -14.21 -29.75
CA ALA A 581 8.01 -15.63 -29.64
C ALA A 581 7.29 -16.18 -30.90
N ALA A 582 6.39 -15.39 -31.50
CA ALA A 582 5.71 -15.74 -32.75
C ALA A 582 6.69 -15.90 -33.92
N ARG A 583 7.69 -15.02 -34.04
CA ARG A 583 8.74 -15.12 -35.06
C ARG A 583 9.62 -16.35 -34.87
N GLN A 584 10.00 -16.66 -33.63
CA GLN A 584 10.79 -17.87 -33.31
C GLN A 584 10.01 -19.16 -33.64
N HIS A 585 8.72 -19.20 -33.29
CA HIS A 585 7.86 -20.34 -33.64
C HIS A 585 7.70 -20.50 -35.16
N GLN A 586 7.56 -19.39 -35.91
CA GLN A 586 7.47 -19.44 -37.37
C GLN A 586 8.78 -19.91 -38.02
N ALA A 587 9.93 -19.48 -37.51
CA ALA A 587 11.24 -19.94 -37.97
C ALA A 587 11.42 -21.45 -37.74
N ALA A 588 11.07 -21.94 -36.56
CA ALA A 588 11.10 -23.37 -36.25
C ALA A 588 10.18 -24.19 -37.16
N GLN A 589 9.00 -23.66 -37.53
CA GLN A 589 8.10 -24.33 -38.49
C GLN A 589 8.68 -24.39 -39.92
N GLN A 590 9.40 -23.36 -40.36
CA GLN A 590 10.07 -23.35 -41.66
C GLN A 590 11.23 -24.36 -41.69
N GLU A 591 11.98 -24.46 -40.60
CA GLU A 591 13.06 -25.44 -40.44
C GLU A 591 12.53 -26.89 -40.46
N ILE A 592 11.41 -27.15 -39.77
CA ILE A 592 10.71 -28.45 -39.86
C ILE A 592 10.30 -28.77 -41.30
N ALA A 593 9.80 -27.79 -42.06
CA ALA A 593 9.41 -28.01 -43.45
C ALA A 593 10.62 -28.36 -44.34
N MET A 594 11.75 -27.68 -44.14
CA MET A 594 13.01 -27.97 -44.85
C MET A 594 13.56 -29.36 -44.50
N LEU A 595 13.62 -29.69 -43.21
CA LEU A 595 14.07 -31.01 -42.72
C LEU A 595 13.17 -32.15 -43.22
N ARG A 596 11.84 -31.94 -43.30
CA ARG A 596 10.92 -32.92 -43.91
C ARG A 596 11.25 -33.18 -45.38
N SER A 597 11.58 -32.13 -46.13
CA SER A 597 11.99 -32.25 -47.54
C SER A 597 13.30 -33.03 -47.67
N GLN A 598 14.29 -32.77 -46.81
CA GLN A 598 15.59 -33.46 -46.82
C GLN A 598 15.47 -34.93 -46.42
N VAL A 599 14.66 -35.24 -45.40
CA VAL A 599 14.36 -36.62 -45.00
C VAL A 599 13.62 -37.37 -46.11
N ALA A 600 12.70 -36.72 -46.82
CA ALA A 600 12.00 -37.31 -47.97
C ALA A 600 12.92 -37.53 -49.19
N ALA A 601 13.95 -36.69 -49.37
CA ALA A 601 14.96 -36.83 -50.41
C ALA A 601 16.07 -37.84 -50.07
N GLY A 602 16.09 -38.38 -48.84
CA GLY A 602 17.09 -39.36 -48.38
C GLY A 602 18.42 -38.75 -47.91
N GLU A 603 18.51 -37.43 -47.75
CA GLU A 603 19.73 -36.69 -47.42
C GLU A 603 19.81 -36.25 -45.95
N GLY A 604 18.82 -36.56 -45.10
CA GLY A 604 18.75 -36.11 -43.70
C GLY A 604 18.34 -37.19 -42.69
N THR A 605 18.60 -36.98 -41.40
CA THR A 605 18.30 -37.98 -40.36
C THR A 605 16.90 -37.80 -39.73
N SER A 606 16.19 -38.91 -39.49
CA SER A 606 14.88 -38.91 -38.79
C SER A 606 14.97 -38.40 -37.33
N SER A 607 16.19 -38.34 -36.78
CA SER A 607 16.51 -37.80 -35.45
C SER A 607 16.38 -36.28 -35.39
N GLU A 608 17.01 -35.57 -36.34
CA GLU A 608 17.00 -34.10 -36.42
C GLU A 608 15.58 -33.55 -36.63
N LEU A 609 14.78 -34.22 -37.47
CA LEU A 609 13.37 -33.85 -37.67
C LEU A 609 12.52 -34.02 -36.39
N ARG A 610 12.79 -35.06 -35.59
CA ARG A 610 12.09 -35.28 -34.30
C ARG A 610 12.49 -34.25 -33.26
N HIS A 611 13.76 -33.86 -33.23
CA HIS A 611 14.27 -32.81 -32.34
C HIS A 611 13.62 -31.45 -32.64
N ALA A 612 13.61 -31.03 -33.91
CA ALA A 612 12.97 -29.79 -34.34
C ALA A 612 11.45 -29.77 -34.06
N GLN A 613 10.75 -30.92 -34.21
CA GLN A 613 9.35 -31.06 -33.82
C GLN A 613 9.12 -30.91 -32.31
N GLY A 614 10.04 -31.42 -31.49
CA GLY A 614 10.05 -31.22 -30.04
C GLY A 614 10.20 -29.74 -29.65
N GLU A 615 11.16 -29.04 -30.26
CA GLU A 615 11.38 -27.61 -30.06
C GLU A 615 10.19 -26.75 -30.47
N ALA A 616 9.57 -26.99 -31.63
CA ALA A 616 8.37 -26.27 -32.05
C ALA A 616 7.18 -26.50 -31.11
N THR A 617 7.05 -27.70 -30.54
CA THR A 617 5.99 -28.01 -29.56
C THR A 617 6.24 -27.28 -28.24
N ARG A 618 7.50 -27.20 -27.80
CA ARG A 618 7.92 -26.43 -26.63
C ARG A 618 7.64 -24.93 -26.81
N LEU A 619 8.08 -24.35 -27.93
CA LEU A 619 7.88 -22.95 -28.27
C LEU A 619 6.38 -22.60 -28.39
N LYS A 620 5.56 -23.50 -28.93
CA LYS A 620 4.10 -23.33 -28.95
C LYS A 620 3.50 -23.29 -27.54
N GLY A 621 3.94 -24.17 -26.65
CA GLY A 621 3.52 -24.17 -25.25
C GLY A 621 3.93 -22.90 -24.49
N GLU A 622 5.13 -22.38 -24.76
CA GLU A 622 5.57 -21.07 -24.23
C GLU A 622 4.73 -19.92 -24.78
N LEU A 623 4.40 -19.94 -26.07
CA LEU A 623 3.58 -18.92 -26.74
C LEU A 623 2.14 -18.90 -26.20
N ASP A 624 1.56 -20.06 -25.94
CA ASP A 624 0.22 -20.18 -25.34
C ASP A 624 0.23 -19.76 -23.84
N ARG A 625 1.30 -20.05 -23.09
CA ARG A 625 1.49 -19.52 -21.73
C ARG A 625 1.60 -18.00 -21.71
N LEU A 626 2.44 -17.43 -22.59
CA LEU A 626 2.61 -15.98 -22.69
C LEU A 626 1.31 -15.29 -23.13
N ARG A 627 0.51 -15.92 -24.00
CA ARG A 627 -0.84 -15.44 -24.35
C ARG A 627 -1.79 -15.44 -23.14
N ALA A 628 -1.78 -16.49 -22.33
CA ALA A 628 -2.62 -16.57 -21.14
C ALA A 628 -2.21 -15.52 -20.10
N GLN A 629 -0.91 -15.35 -19.86
CA GLN A 629 -0.37 -14.32 -18.97
C GLN A 629 -0.71 -12.91 -19.48
N ALA A 630 -0.64 -12.68 -20.80
CA ALA A 630 -1.01 -11.41 -21.39
C ALA A 630 -2.49 -11.09 -21.26
N GLN A 631 -3.36 -12.09 -21.41
CA GLN A 631 -4.79 -11.92 -21.22
C GLN A 631 -5.12 -11.63 -19.75
N GLU A 632 -4.53 -12.37 -18.81
CA GLU A 632 -4.72 -12.15 -17.39
C GLU A 632 -4.24 -10.75 -16.94
N HIS A 633 -3.09 -10.32 -17.44
CA HIS A 633 -2.55 -8.98 -17.16
C HIS A 633 -3.40 -7.87 -17.78
N HIS A 634 -3.99 -8.11 -18.96
CA HIS A 634 -4.93 -7.19 -19.60
C HIS A 634 -6.23 -7.06 -18.78
N ASP A 635 -6.82 -8.19 -18.37
CA ASP A 635 -8.07 -8.22 -17.62
C ASP A 635 -7.92 -7.54 -16.25
N ARG A 636 -6.77 -7.73 -15.58
CA ARG A 636 -6.45 -7.03 -14.32
C ARG A 636 -6.32 -5.52 -14.50
N LEU A 637 -5.55 -5.07 -15.50
CA LEU A 637 -5.38 -3.65 -15.78
C LEU A 637 -6.69 -2.97 -16.19
N GLN A 638 -7.55 -3.70 -16.93
CA GLN A 638 -8.86 -3.21 -17.32
C GLN A 638 -9.78 -3.04 -16.11
N ALA A 639 -9.79 -4.00 -15.18
CA ALA A 639 -10.55 -3.91 -13.94
C ALA A 639 -10.10 -2.74 -13.04
N ASP A 640 -8.79 -2.46 -12.97
CA ASP A 640 -8.25 -1.33 -12.23
C ASP A 640 -8.58 0.02 -12.90
N LEU A 641 -8.55 0.06 -14.24
CA LEU A 641 -8.95 1.24 -15.03
C LEU A 641 -10.44 1.55 -14.84
N ASP A 642 -11.30 0.53 -14.89
CA ASP A 642 -12.74 0.68 -14.72
C ASP A 642 -13.08 1.16 -13.29
N ARG A 643 -12.36 0.65 -12.27
CA ARG A 643 -12.48 1.12 -10.88
C ARG A 643 -12.08 2.59 -10.73
N ALA A 644 -10.94 2.98 -11.28
CA ALA A 644 -10.48 4.38 -11.24
C ALA A 644 -11.41 5.34 -12.01
N GLN A 645 -12.02 4.88 -13.12
CA GLN A 645 -13.01 5.65 -13.86
C GLN A 645 -14.33 5.81 -13.10
N ALA A 646 -14.77 4.77 -12.38
CA ALA A 646 -15.94 4.85 -11.50
C ALA A 646 -15.70 5.86 -10.37
N GLU A 647 -14.55 5.80 -9.71
CA GLU A 647 -14.15 6.74 -8.65
C GLU A 647 -14.07 8.19 -9.17
N LEU A 648 -13.54 8.41 -10.38
CA LEU A 648 -13.49 9.73 -11.01
C LEU A 648 -14.89 10.26 -11.37
N THR A 649 -15.79 9.37 -11.79
CA THR A 649 -17.17 9.72 -12.16
C THR A 649 -17.96 10.10 -10.91
N ASP A 650 -17.79 9.36 -9.81
CA ASP A 650 -18.37 9.69 -8.51
C ASP A 650 -17.82 11.02 -7.99
N ALA A 651 -16.50 11.24 -8.05
CA ALA A 651 -15.88 12.50 -7.64
C ALA A 651 -16.38 13.71 -8.46
N ARG A 652 -16.57 13.54 -9.78
CA ARG A 652 -17.12 14.59 -10.66
C ARG A 652 -18.60 14.85 -10.42
N SER A 653 -19.38 13.80 -10.21
CA SER A 653 -20.79 13.86 -9.84
C SER A 653 -20.98 14.66 -8.55
N LEU A 654 -20.19 14.35 -7.52
CA LEU A 654 -20.15 15.09 -6.26
C LEU A 654 -19.72 16.55 -6.47
N ALA A 655 -18.63 16.81 -7.19
CA ALA A 655 -18.16 18.17 -7.46
C ALA A 655 -19.20 19.03 -8.21
N GLN A 656 -19.89 18.45 -9.19
CA GLN A 656 -20.93 19.13 -9.97
C GLN A 656 -22.18 19.40 -9.13
N GLN A 657 -22.65 18.44 -8.32
CA GLN A 657 -23.76 18.64 -7.39
C GLN A 657 -23.47 19.77 -6.39
N HIS A 658 -22.22 19.91 -5.95
CA HIS A 658 -21.79 20.99 -5.06
C HIS A 658 -21.68 22.36 -5.77
N TYR A 659 -21.22 22.39 -7.02
CA TYR A 659 -21.20 23.60 -7.83
C TYR A 659 -22.63 24.10 -8.12
N ASP A 660 -23.53 23.19 -8.49
CA ASP A 660 -24.93 23.51 -8.77
C ASP A 660 -25.70 23.92 -7.49
N ALA A 661 -25.40 23.31 -6.34
CA ALA A 661 -25.92 23.73 -5.04
C ALA A 661 -25.37 25.09 -4.57
N GLY A 662 -24.13 25.43 -4.93
CA GLY A 662 -23.52 26.74 -4.69
C GLY A 662 -24.12 27.85 -5.56
N MET A 663 -24.39 27.56 -6.84
CA MET A 663 -25.06 28.49 -7.76
C MET A 663 -26.54 28.70 -7.40
N ALA A 664 -27.26 27.66 -6.98
CA ALA A 664 -28.64 27.77 -6.53
C ALA A 664 -28.80 28.63 -5.26
N ALA A 665 -27.80 28.66 -4.38
CA ALA A 665 -27.79 29.52 -3.20
C ALA A 665 -27.49 31.00 -3.53
N ASN A 666 -26.83 31.27 -4.65
CA ASN A 666 -26.44 32.62 -5.09
C ASN A 666 -27.50 33.29 -5.99
N ALA A 667 -28.43 32.52 -6.57
CA ALA A 667 -29.56 33.03 -7.34
C ALA A 667 -30.72 33.57 -6.46
N GLY A 668 -30.63 33.43 -5.13
CA GLY A 668 -31.66 33.88 -4.18
C GLY A 668 -31.54 35.35 -3.72
N SER A 669 -30.63 36.13 -4.28
CA SER A 669 -30.42 37.54 -3.92
C SER A 669 -30.34 38.43 -5.16
N GLU A 670 -31.49 38.76 -5.75
CA GLU A 670 -31.63 40.01 -6.52
C GLU A 670 -32.05 41.16 -5.58
N PRO A 671 -31.61 42.40 -5.83
CA PRO A 671 -31.89 43.54 -4.97
C PRO A 671 -33.34 44.02 -5.14
N MET A 672 -33.98 44.32 -4.02
CA MET A 672 -35.25 45.07 -3.96
C MET A 672 -35.05 46.46 -4.53
N ASP A 673 -35.77 46.79 -5.60
CA ASP A 673 -35.95 48.16 -6.08
C ASP A 673 -37.40 48.60 -5.78
N GLU A 674 -37.54 49.73 -5.11
CA GLU A 674 -38.82 50.31 -4.70
C GLU A 674 -39.44 51.15 -5.81
N GLY A 675 -40.72 50.88 -6.10
CA GLY A 675 -41.69 51.93 -6.44
C GLY A 675 -42.19 51.95 -7.89
N GLN A 676 -43.44 51.50 -8.10
CA GLN A 676 -44.56 52.39 -8.43
C GLN A 676 -45.89 51.64 -8.52
N ALA A 677 -46.94 52.31 -8.04
CA ALA A 677 -48.31 51.84 -7.92
C ALA A 677 -49.07 51.84 -9.26
N ASN A 678 -49.92 50.82 -9.48
CA ASN A 678 -51.36 50.93 -9.76
C ASN A 678 -51.93 49.70 -10.52
N GLY A 679 -53.12 49.26 -10.11
CA GLY A 679 -54.22 48.96 -11.05
C GLY A 679 -54.37 47.53 -11.61
N HIS A 680 -55.31 46.79 -11.02
CA HIS A 680 -56.40 46.04 -11.69
C HIS A 680 -56.09 45.04 -12.84
N GLY A 681 -56.37 43.76 -12.56
CA GLY A 681 -57.18 42.89 -13.44
C GLY A 681 -56.46 42.04 -14.51
N PRO A 682 -57.05 40.91 -14.95
CA PRO A 682 -56.34 39.73 -15.43
C PRO A 682 -56.38 39.55 -16.96
N ALA A 683 -55.30 39.06 -17.58
CA ALA A 683 -55.33 38.36 -18.89
C ALA A 683 -53.95 37.79 -19.24
N GLY A 684 -53.91 36.56 -19.76
CA GLY A 684 -52.71 36.00 -20.39
C GLY A 684 -52.53 36.45 -21.85
N SER A 685 -51.31 36.34 -22.37
CA SER A 685 -51.00 35.73 -23.68
C SER A 685 -49.55 35.97 -24.13
N SER A 686 -49.02 34.95 -24.83
CA SER A 686 -47.98 35.01 -25.87
C SER A 686 -46.55 35.40 -25.48
N GLN A 687 -45.72 34.40 -25.15
CA GLN A 687 -44.26 34.49 -25.32
C GLN A 687 -43.88 33.91 -26.69
N ASP A 688 -43.18 34.72 -27.50
CA ASP A 688 -42.59 34.32 -28.79
C ASP A 688 -41.74 33.02 -28.62
N PRO A 689 -42.14 31.91 -29.25
CA PRO A 689 -41.46 30.62 -29.12
C PRO A 689 -39.97 30.69 -29.46
N THR A 690 -39.61 31.60 -30.37
CA THR A 690 -38.23 31.77 -30.85
C THR A 690 -37.32 32.39 -29.79
N ALA A 691 -37.85 33.38 -29.04
CA ALA A 691 -37.11 34.03 -27.96
C ALA A 691 -36.92 33.09 -26.76
N ARG A 692 -37.93 32.24 -26.49
CA ARG A 692 -37.87 31.20 -25.46
C ARG A 692 -36.84 30.12 -25.82
N ALA A 693 -36.87 29.60 -27.04
CA ALA A 693 -35.96 28.55 -27.51
C ALA A 693 -34.48 28.97 -27.46
N LYS A 694 -34.16 30.23 -27.79
CA LYS A 694 -32.77 30.72 -27.77
C LYS A 694 -32.14 30.72 -26.38
N LYS A 695 -32.96 30.93 -25.34
CA LYS A 695 -32.54 30.92 -23.93
C LYS A 695 -32.40 29.52 -23.34
N MET A 696 -33.06 28.52 -23.94
CA MET A 696 -32.98 27.13 -23.51
C MET A 696 -31.67 26.47 -23.98
N THR A 697 -31.19 25.50 -23.20
CA THR A 697 -30.08 24.60 -23.55
C THR A 697 -30.55 23.49 -24.50
N ILE A 698 -29.62 22.79 -25.16
CA ILE A 698 -29.98 21.68 -26.06
C ILE A 698 -30.72 20.57 -25.30
N ILE A 699 -30.33 20.30 -24.06
CA ILE A 699 -30.96 19.29 -23.20
C ILE A 699 -32.40 19.69 -22.88
N GLU A 700 -32.66 20.94 -22.51
CA GLU A 700 -34.02 21.42 -22.22
C GLU A 700 -34.93 21.42 -23.46
N ILE A 701 -34.39 21.77 -24.64
CA ILE A 701 -35.14 21.68 -25.90
C ILE A 701 -35.45 20.22 -26.25
N THR A 702 -34.49 19.31 -26.01
CA THR A 702 -34.63 17.87 -26.29
C THR A 702 -35.66 17.25 -25.35
N ALA A 703 -35.62 17.59 -24.06
CA ALA A 703 -36.62 17.19 -23.06
C ALA A 703 -38.01 17.71 -23.45
N TRP A 704 -38.13 18.99 -23.81
CA TRP A 704 -39.40 19.57 -24.23
C TRP A 704 -39.98 18.88 -25.49
N LEU A 705 -39.15 18.63 -26.52
CA LEU A 705 -39.59 17.92 -27.73
C LEU A 705 -40.04 16.50 -27.43
N THR A 706 -39.37 15.81 -26.50
CA THR A 706 -39.71 14.45 -26.07
C THR A 706 -41.06 14.45 -25.33
N GLU A 707 -41.22 15.37 -24.36
CA GLU A 707 -42.48 15.54 -23.60
C GLU A 707 -43.68 15.93 -24.48
N HIS A 708 -43.43 16.56 -25.63
CA HIS A 708 -44.47 16.97 -26.58
C HIS A 708 -44.61 16.02 -27.79
N GLY A 709 -44.16 14.76 -27.64
CA GLY A 709 -44.41 13.68 -28.60
C GLY A 709 -43.61 13.79 -29.91
N LYS A 710 -42.51 14.55 -29.91
CA LYS A 710 -41.56 14.69 -31.03
C LYS A 710 -40.26 13.93 -30.77
N GLU A 711 -40.34 12.77 -30.13
CA GLU A 711 -39.22 11.94 -29.70
C GLU A 711 -38.32 11.54 -30.88
N GLU A 712 -38.90 11.23 -32.04
CA GLU A 712 -38.17 10.86 -33.25
C GLU A 712 -37.33 12.02 -33.81
N VAL A 713 -37.80 13.27 -33.66
CA VAL A 713 -37.08 14.48 -34.08
C VAL A 713 -35.93 14.76 -33.10
N ALA A 714 -36.19 14.67 -31.80
CA ALA A 714 -35.17 14.81 -30.75
C ALA A 714 -34.06 13.75 -30.91
N TYR A 715 -34.43 12.50 -31.16
CA TYR A 715 -33.51 11.39 -31.40
C TYR A 715 -32.65 11.60 -32.65
N ASN A 716 -33.26 12.03 -33.77
CA ASN A 716 -32.53 12.28 -35.01
C ASN A 716 -31.54 13.46 -34.91
N LEU A 717 -31.89 14.52 -34.18
CA LEU A 717 -31.01 15.65 -33.93
C LEU A 717 -29.83 15.26 -33.01
N ALA A 718 -30.08 14.41 -32.01
CA ALA A 718 -29.04 13.91 -31.11
C ALA A 718 -28.07 12.99 -31.83
N ASN A 719 -28.58 12.07 -32.64
CA ASN A 719 -27.77 11.09 -33.35
C ASN A 719 -26.89 11.72 -34.44
N LYS A 720 -27.33 12.85 -35.03
CA LYS A 720 -26.54 13.63 -36.01
C LYS A 720 -25.58 14.65 -35.38
N LYS A 721 -25.57 14.79 -34.05
CA LYS A 721 -24.82 15.86 -33.34
C LYS A 721 -25.14 17.26 -33.91
N ALA A 722 -26.42 17.53 -34.16
CA ALA A 722 -26.89 18.78 -34.75
C ALA A 722 -26.52 20.01 -33.90
N LYS A 723 -26.35 21.18 -34.53
CA LYS A 723 -25.99 22.43 -33.82
C LYS A 723 -27.21 23.02 -33.11
N LYS A 724 -27.01 23.83 -32.06
CA LYS A 724 -28.08 24.46 -31.26
C LYS A 724 -29.16 25.16 -32.12
N ALA A 725 -28.78 25.78 -33.24
CA ALA A 725 -29.72 26.44 -34.14
C ALA A 725 -30.76 25.48 -34.74
N GLU A 726 -30.39 24.22 -35.01
CA GLU A 726 -31.30 23.21 -35.56
C GLU A 726 -32.30 22.71 -34.50
N TYR A 727 -31.86 22.58 -33.25
CA TYR A 727 -32.74 22.30 -32.11
C TYR A 727 -33.74 23.44 -31.87
N VAL A 728 -33.26 24.69 -31.95
CA VAL A 728 -34.12 25.88 -31.83
C VAL A 728 -35.15 25.91 -32.96
N ASN A 729 -34.78 25.60 -34.20
CA ASN A 729 -35.71 25.53 -35.32
C ASN A 729 -36.74 24.39 -35.16
N ALA A 730 -36.32 23.22 -34.68
CA ALA A 730 -37.22 22.10 -34.41
C ALA A 730 -38.21 22.43 -33.28
N PHE A 731 -37.76 23.14 -32.24
CA PHE A 731 -38.62 23.60 -31.14
C PHE A 731 -39.64 24.64 -31.62
N VAL A 732 -39.22 25.61 -32.43
CA VAL A 732 -40.10 26.66 -32.97
C VAL A 732 -41.10 26.05 -33.95
N SER A 733 -40.65 25.14 -34.83
CA SER A 733 -41.51 24.43 -35.78
C SER A 733 -42.48 23.45 -35.12
N ALA A 734 -42.21 23.02 -33.89
CA ALA A 734 -43.12 22.17 -33.10
C ALA A 734 -44.09 23.00 -32.25
N HIS A 735 -43.83 24.30 -32.06
CA HIS A 735 -44.73 25.26 -31.40
C HIS A 735 -45.69 25.95 -32.39
N SER A 736 -45.30 26.05 -33.67
CA SER A 736 -46.17 26.47 -34.78
C SER A 736 -47.01 25.31 -35.29
#